data_AF-A0A1V5QNY1-F1
#
_entry.id   AF-A0A1V5QNY1-F1
#
_cell.length_a   1.000
_cell.length_b   1.000
_cell.length_c   1.000
_cell.angle_alpha   90.00
_cell.angle_beta   90.00
_cell.angle_gamma   90.00
#
_symmetry.space_group_name_H-M   'P 1'
#
loop_
_entity.id
_entity.type
_entity.pdbx_description
1 polymer ?
#
loop_
_entity_poly.entity_id
_entity_poly.type
_entity_poly.pdbx_seq_one_letter_code
_entity_poly.pdbx_strand_id
1 'polypeptide(L)'
;MCGIVGFYNFKDSNKLIKTALGVINAGLIIKGKGINANGINANGINAIGINARGINARGINANGININGAIGSNIIQLNNLVLGCNFYEVDDFVIQPIESKKGILLIDCDIYNFEKLKKKYKIKARNVPELILDLFDSNSLALIPKIIEQFEGGFSFAYYSKKENKLILARDKIGLKSIVYFFDEVNNRLAFASEKKALNSISLNVLHLNPLQIMVFDLNNKKMNFVKQNFSFKKNSNKTQLKKILINSVEKRIPSNEFGLLLSGGIDSSLIGKIITRSKSNKGAKLVGVFAGVFDPVVGLVEPKDYLPAKEVARNLGCDFVAKKVFVPELEKELPKIISLIESTDPVHVGVACTIYFATKEASKLGLKVVMSGLGADELFAGYYRFKNSSNINEDCYTYLTKLHENDLYYQNIIATSNNLELRFPFLDGELVENSVYFDSKQKIFFDKKNNCLINKKVLREIAVELNLPEEIAFREKKAAQYGSNFDKAIEFLAKKNGFKSKSDYLNSIMNNVSKKDLSFKKDLNSKNGLTSKKCLSSKKCSNSKKDSDFKNNSNFKKNSNSIVKKKIPIAALLSTGKDSIYAIHLMKKQGFDVRCLIAINPINKDSFMFHSPTIEIAKLQAKALGIKLLLIQSKGEKEKELEELDRGIMLAKEMFGIKGVCSGAILSNYQKERIELICKKYRLKHYAPLWQADQEKYLKTIVKNKYNIIITKIACMGLDEKWLGKKISNSVVKDLIKLNKKCGVNVAGEGGEYETLVLDAPLFKEKISVKFNKKSFSDFCGEIEITSSKLVHKK
;
A
#
# COMPACT_ATOMS: atom_id res chain seq x y z
N MET A 1 -6.76 -2.33 21.18
CA MET A 1 -6.78 -2.54 19.70
C MET A 1 -7.98 -3.42 19.33
N CYS A 2 -8.62 -3.16 18.19
CA CYS A 2 -9.81 -3.89 17.75
C CYS A 2 -9.75 -4.21 16.25
N GLY A 3 -10.03 -5.45 15.87
CA GLY A 3 -10.22 -5.84 14.48
C GLY A 3 -11.69 -5.76 14.11
N ILE A 4 -12.08 -4.82 13.26
CA ILE A 4 -13.48 -4.58 12.86
C ILE A 4 -13.78 -5.34 11.58
N VAL A 5 -14.97 -5.94 11.47
CA VAL A 5 -15.51 -6.54 10.26
C VAL A 5 -17.00 -6.28 10.13
N GLY A 6 -17.48 -6.08 8.90
CA GLY A 6 -18.91 -6.15 8.64
C GLY A 6 -19.26 -6.55 7.22
N PHE A 7 -20.46 -7.13 7.08
CA PHE A 7 -21.03 -7.60 5.82
C PHE A 7 -22.48 -7.17 5.71
N TYR A 8 -22.83 -6.55 4.60
CA TYR A 8 -24.20 -6.21 4.23
C TYR A 8 -24.61 -6.97 2.97
N ASN A 9 -25.76 -7.63 3.03
CA ASN A 9 -26.43 -8.32 1.92
C ASN A 9 -25.61 -9.48 1.30
N PHE A 10 -24.85 -10.19 2.13
CA PHE A 10 -24.16 -11.43 1.75
C PHE A 10 -24.94 -12.67 2.20
N LYS A 11 -24.97 -13.70 1.34
CA LYS A 11 -25.39 -15.04 1.74
C LYS A 11 -24.35 -15.64 2.68
N ASP A 12 -24.79 -16.44 3.65
CA ASP A 12 -23.92 -17.08 4.65
C ASP A 12 -23.03 -16.09 5.43
N SER A 13 -23.54 -14.89 5.69
CA SER A 13 -22.83 -13.81 6.40
C SER A 13 -22.24 -14.25 7.74
N ASN A 14 -22.89 -15.18 8.45
CA ASN A 14 -22.37 -15.79 9.69
C ASN A 14 -21.10 -16.62 9.48
N LYS A 15 -20.97 -17.34 8.36
CA LYS A 15 -19.76 -18.09 8.04
C LYS A 15 -18.65 -17.14 7.56
N LEU A 16 -19.02 -16.15 6.76
CA LEU A 16 -18.08 -15.13 6.28
C LEU A 16 -17.47 -14.36 7.43
N ILE A 17 -18.27 -13.89 8.40
CA ILE A 17 -17.75 -13.11 9.52
C ILE A 17 -16.85 -13.92 10.45
N LYS A 18 -17.19 -15.17 10.73
CA LYS A 18 -16.30 -16.06 11.50
C LYS A 18 -14.98 -16.31 10.78
N THR A 19 -15.02 -16.45 9.45
CA THR A 19 -13.80 -16.64 8.63
C THR A 19 -12.94 -15.37 8.62
N ALA A 20 -13.56 -14.21 8.42
CA ALA A 20 -12.91 -12.91 8.39
C ALA A 20 -12.25 -12.58 9.75
N LEU A 21 -12.99 -12.77 10.86
CA LEU A 21 -12.44 -12.62 12.21
C LEU A 21 -11.34 -13.65 12.50
N GLY A 22 -11.43 -14.85 11.96
CA GLY A 22 -10.38 -15.87 12.09
C GLY A 22 -9.08 -15.57 11.35
N VAL A 23 -9.05 -14.63 10.41
CA VAL A 23 -7.83 -14.25 9.68
C VAL A 23 -7.26 -12.91 10.09
N ILE A 24 -8.03 -12.04 10.76
CA ILE A 24 -7.56 -10.75 11.28
C ILE A 24 -6.53 -10.98 12.38
N ASN A 25 -5.39 -10.28 12.31
CA ASN A 25 -4.33 -10.45 13.30
C ASN A 25 -4.71 -9.89 14.67
N ALA A 26 -5.55 -8.86 14.71
CA ALA A 26 -6.14 -8.42 15.98
C ALA A 26 -6.91 -9.60 16.61
N GLY A 27 -6.43 -10.09 17.74
CA GLY A 27 -7.05 -11.21 18.47
C GLY A 27 -6.57 -12.62 18.07
N LEU A 28 -5.61 -12.77 17.15
CA LEU A 28 -5.04 -14.09 16.88
C LEU A 28 -3.92 -14.44 17.89
N ILE A 29 -4.35 -15.18 18.92
CA ILE A 29 -3.59 -16.24 19.57
C ILE A 29 -2.70 -15.79 20.74
N ILE A 30 -3.30 -15.78 21.95
CA ILE A 30 -2.59 -16.20 23.16
C ILE A 30 -2.31 -17.71 23.00
N LYS A 31 -1.13 -18.06 22.47
CA LYS A 31 -0.64 -19.45 22.51
C LYS A 31 -0.38 -19.77 23.97
N GLY A 32 -1.23 -20.62 24.55
CA GLY A 32 -1.12 -21.07 25.94
C GLY A 32 0.30 -21.50 26.28
N LYS A 33 0.88 -20.85 27.29
CA LYS A 33 2.03 -21.38 28.02
C LYS A 33 1.50 -22.44 29.01
N GLY A 34 1.91 -23.72 28.85
CA GLY A 34 1.98 -24.70 29.96
C GLY A 34 0.88 -25.77 30.12
N ILE A 35 0.90 -26.86 29.32
CA ILE A 35 0.11 -28.10 29.57
C ILE A 35 1.05 -29.31 29.62
N ASN A 36 0.84 -30.27 30.55
CA ASN A 36 1.69 -31.47 30.72
C ASN A 36 1.15 -32.73 30.00
N ALA A 37 1.90 -33.83 30.08
CA ALA A 37 1.64 -35.08 29.33
C ALA A 37 0.31 -35.79 29.64
N ASN A 38 -0.35 -35.47 30.75
CA ASN A 38 -1.65 -36.04 31.14
C ASN A 38 -2.85 -35.18 30.70
N GLY A 39 -2.63 -34.16 29.85
CA GLY A 39 -3.68 -33.29 29.33
C GLY A 39 -4.22 -32.27 30.35
N ILE A 40 -3.54 -32.12 31.49
CA ILE A 40 -3.92 -31.22 32.58
C ILE A 40 -2.91 -30.06 32.61
N ASN A 41 -3.43 -28.83 32.58
CA ASN A 41 -2.58 -27.63 32.72
C ASN A 41 -2.29 -27.35 34.20
N ALA A 42 -1.41 -26.40 34.48
CA ALA A 42 -1.05 -26.01 35.86
C ALA A 42 -2.25 -25.58 36.75
N ASN A 43 -3.45 -25.43 36.16
CA ASN A 43 -4.70 -25.03 36.81
C ASN A 43 -5.75 -26.17 36.91
N GLY A 44 -5.40 -27.44 36.63
CA GLY A 44 -6.23 -28.60 37.01
C GLY A 44 -7.43 -28.94 36.09
N ILE A 45 -7.36 -28.65 34.78
CA ILE A 45 -8.48 -28.89 33.82
C ILE A 45 -8.35 -30.27 33.14
N ASN A 46 -9.44 -31.07 33.06
CA ASN A 46 -9.44 -32.45 32.54
C ASN A 46 -10.09 -32.63 31.13
N ALA A 47 -9.99 -33.85 30.57
CA ALA A 47 -10.28 -34.19 29.17
C ALA A 47 -11.76 -34.12 28.72
N ILE A 48 -12.72 -33.97 29.64
CA ILE A 48 -14.16 -33.79 29.32
C ILE A 48 -14.54 -32.30 29.42
N GLY A 49 -13.57 -31.45 29.72
CA GLY A 49 -13.63 -30.01 29.45
C GLY A 49 -14.36 -29.17 30.48
N ILE A 50 -14.71 -29.73 31.65
CA ILE A 50 -15.17 -28.93 32.79
C ILE A 50 -14.14 -28.94 33.90
N ASN A 51 -13.61 -27.75 34.19
CA ASN A 51 -12.72 -27.53 35.32
C ASN A 51 -13.51 -27.19 36.58
N ALA A 52 -12.85 -27.19 37.74
CA ALA A 52 -13.43 -26.81 39.03
C ALA A 52 -13.99 -25.37 39.11
N ARG A 53 -13.96 -24.60 38.00
CA ARG A 53 -14.48 -23.23 37.85
C ARG A 53 -15.65 -23.13 36.86
N GLY A 54 -16.23 -24.24 36.40
CA GLY A 54 -17.51 -24.25 35.65
C GLY A 54 -17.44 -23.94 34.16
N ILE A 55 -16.33 -24.20 33.48
CA ILE A 55 -16.16 -24.00 32.02
C ILE A 55 -16.66 -25.25 31.26
N ASN A 56 -17.23 -25.15 30.05
CA ASN A 56 -17.74 -26.32 29.30
C ASN A 56 -16.73 -26.89 28.27
N ALA A 57 -17.07 -28.03 27.63
CA ALA A 57 -16.24 -28.69 26.60
C ALA A 57 -15.93 -27.83 25.35
N ARG A 58 -16.57 -26.67 25.19
CA ARG A 58 -16.26 -25.66 24.16
C ARG A 58 -15.36 -24.53 24.67
N GLY A 59 -14.95 -24.61 25.94
CA GLY A 59 -13.99 -23.73 26.59
C GLY A 59 -14.56 -22.38 27.04
N ILE A 60 -15.88 -22.22 27.14
CA ILE A 60 -16.55 -20.93 27.39
C ILE A 60 -17.13 -20.89 28.82
N ASN A 61 -16.86 -19.82 29.57
CA ASN A 61 -17.50 -19.55 30.87
C ASN A 61 -18.82 -18.76 30.72
N ALA A 62 -19.58 -18.60 31.80
CA ALA A 62 -20.85 -17.86 31.80
C ALA A 62 -20.75 -16.39 31.30
N ASN A 63 -19.54 -15.84 31.24
CA ASN A 63 -19.22 -14.48 30.77
C ASN A 63 -18.63 -14.45 29.35
N GLY A 64 -18.62 -15.55 28.60
CA GLY A 64 -18.15 -15.58 27.20
C GLY A 64 -16.63 -15.65 27.00
N ILE A 65 -15.86 -15.90 28.06
CA ILE A 65 -14.39 -15.92 28.05
C ILE A 65 -13.88 -17.33 27.73
N ASN A 66 -12.93 -17.47 26.79
CA ASN A 66 -12.36 -18.76 26.45
C ASN A 66 -11.15 -19.16 27.31
N ILE A 67 -10.78 -20.44 27.29
CA ILE A 67 -9.69 -21.05 28.08
C ILE A 67 -8.29 -20.43 27.86
N ASN A 68 -8.12 -19.58 26.84
CA ASN A 68 -6.88 -18.90 26.49
C ASN A 68 -6.86 -17.41 26.86
N GLY A 69 -7.88 -16.91 27.59
CA GLY A 69 -7.98 -15.49 27.94
C GLY A 69 -8.29 -14.56 26.76
N ALA A 70 -8.61 -15.12 25.59
CA ALA A 70 -9.18 -14.36 24.49
C ALA A 70 -10.70 -14.29 24.69
N ILE A 71 -11.23 -13.07 24.68
CA ILE A 71 -12.68 -12.85 24.77
C ILE A 71 -13.22 -12.86 23.33
N GLY A 72 -14.28 -13.63 23.14
CA GLY A 72 -14.75 -14.12 21.85
C GLY A 72 -14.97 -13.04 20.78
N SER A 73 -14.92 -13.49 19.53
CA SER A 73 -15.49 -12.76 18.41
C SER A 73 -16.96 -12.44 18.72
N ASN A 74 -17.27 -11.17 18.97
CA ASN A 74 -18.64 -10.75 19.17
C ASN A 74 -19.24 -10.34 17.84
N ILE A 75 -20.43 -10.86 17.56
CA ILE A 75 -21.12 -10.70 16.28
C ILE A 75 -22.54 -10.21 16.59
N ILE A 76 -22.91 -9.08 15.98
CA ILE A 76 -24.30 -8.61 15.95
C ILE A 76 -24.83 -8.84 14.55
N GLN A 77 -26.00 -9.48 14.46
CA GLN A 77 -26.71 -9.72 13.21
C GLN A 77 -28.04 -8.96 13.21
N LEU A 78 -28.23 -8.12 12.20
CA LEU A 78 -29.41 -7.29 11.97
C LEU A 78 -29.92 -7.47 10.53
N ASN A 79 -30.94 -8.31 10.32
CA ASN A 79 -31.48 -8.62 8.99
C ASN A 79 -30.36 -8.97 7.98
N ASN A 80 -30.00 -8.01 7.11
CA ASN A 80 -29.00 -8.13 6.06
C ASN A 80 -27.60 -7.63 6.47
N LEU A 81 -27.44 -7.01 7.63
CA LEU A 81 -26.18 -6.49 8.15
C LEU A 81 -25.64 -7.41 9.25
N VAL A 82 -24.37 -7.79 9.15
CA VAL A 82 -23.66 -8.50 10.21
C VAL A 82 -22.40 -7.72 10.53
N LEU A 83 -22.20 -7.45 11.81
CA LEU A 83 -21.09 -6.68 12.35
C LEU A 83 -20.35 -7.54 13.37
N GLY A 84 -19.03 -7.44 13.42
CA GLY A 84 -18.29 -8.18 14.41
C GLY A 84 -16.88 -7.68 14.60
N CYS A 85 -16.31 -8.03 15.75
CA CYS A 85 -14.96 -7.63 16.06
C CYS A 85 -14.17 -8.67 16.85
N ASN A 86 -12.85 -8.55 16.75
CA ASN A 86 -11.89 -9.17 17.65
C ASN A 86 -11.27 -8.09 18.53
N PHE A 87 -11.13 -8.38 19.82
CA PHE A 87 -10.60 -7.43 20.78
C PHE A 87 -9.20 -7.82 21.29
N TYR A 88 -8.38 -6.81 21.55
CA TYR A 88 -7.12 -6.91 22.28
C TYR A 88 -7.00 -5.79 23.31
N GLU A 89 -6.81 -6.18 24.56
CA GLU A 89 -6.68 -5.27 25.70
C GLU A 89 -5.31 -4.60 25.71
N VAL A 90 -5.30 -3.26 25.77
CA VAL A 90 -4.09 -2.45 25.95
C VAL A 90 -4.18 -1.70 27.28
N ASP A 91 -5.26 -0.95 27.48
CA ASP A 91 -5.52 -0.18 28.70
C ASP A 91 -6.83 -0.65 29.38
N ASP A 92 -8.00 -0.39 28.78
CA ASP A 92 -9.30 -0.75 29.33
C ASP A 92 -10.01 -1.85 28.50
N PHE A 93 -10.58 -2.84 29.19
CA PHE A 93 -11.38 -3.89 28.58
C PHE A 93 -12.79 -3.39 28.21
N VAL A 94 -13.10 -3.33 26.92
CA VAL A 94 -14.45 -2.96 26.42
C VAL A 94 -14.91 -3.98 25.38
N ILE A 95 -15.99 -4.69 25.71
CA ILE A 95 -16.64 -5.62 24.79
C ILE A 95 -17.28 -4.84 23.64
N GLN A 96 -16.87 -5.13 22.40
CA GLN A 96 -17.43 -4.54 21.18
C GLN A 96 -18.06 -5.65 20.29
N PRO A 97 -18.95 -5.34 19.33
CA PRO A 97 -19.59 -4.05 19.08
C PRO A 97 -20.36 -3.54 20.30
N ILE A 98 -20.35 -2.23 20.52
CA ILE A 98 -21.13 -1.60 21.60
C ILE A 98 -22.45 -1.14 21.01
N GLU A 99 -23.54 -1.47 21.70
CA GLU A 99 -24.90 -1.21 21.24
C GLU A 99 -25.64 -0.32 22.23
N SER A 100 -26.36 0.66 21.70
CA SER A 100 -27.33 1.46 22.43
C SER A 100 -28.73 1.29 21.83
N LYS A 101 -29.71 2.03 22.36
CA LYS A 101 -31.05 2.12 21.75
C LYS A 101 -31.03 2.78 20.36
N LYS A 102 -30.04 3.62 20.07
CA LYS A 102 -29.99 4.48 18.86
C LYS A 102 -28.99 3.99 17.81
N GLY A 103 -27.93 3.30 18.20
CA GLY A 103 -26.91 2.86 17.26
C GLY A 103 -26.03 1.71 17.75
N ILE A 104 -25.13 1.29 16.87
CA ILE A 104 -24.10 0.26 17.13
C ILE A 104 -22.75 0.81 16.68
N LEU A 105 -21.74 0.72 17.53
CA LEU A 105 -20.38 1.18 17.25
C LEU A 105 -19.38 0.02 17.32
N LEU A 106 -18.49 -0.02 16.32
CA LEU A 106 -17.27 -0.81 16.32
C LEU A 106 -16.12 0.16 16.11
N ILE A 107 -15.11 0.13 16.95
CA ILE A 107 -14.01 1.10 16.90
C ILE A 107 -12.67 0.51 17.34
N ASP A 108 -11.65 0.76 16.53
CA ASP A 108 -10.24 0.63 16.89
C ASP A 108 -9.69 2.04 17.07
N CYS A 109 -9.23 2.39 18.27
CA CYS A 109 -8.84 3.76 18.56
C CYS A 109 -7.85 3.89 19.70
N ASP A 110 -7.03 4.94 19.60
CA ASP A 110 -6.18 5.46 20.66
C ASP A 110 -6.41 6.98 20.70
N ILE A 111 -7.38 7.44 21.49
CA ILE A 111 -7.80 8.85 21.59
C ILE A 111 -7.21 9.50 22.84
N TYR A 112 -6.29 10.44 22.65
CA TYR A 112 -5.49 11.05 23.73
C TYR A 112 -6.19 12.21 24.43
N ASN A 113 -7.23 12.80 23.83
CA ASN A 113 -7.98 13.92 24.41
C ASN A 113 -9.35 13.51 24.99
N PHE A 114 -9.48 12.26 25.46
CA PHE A 114 -10.68 11.70 26.06
C PHE A 114 -11.32 12.60 27.14
N GLU A 115 -10.56 13.01 28.16
CA GLU A 115 -11.07 13.83 29.27
C GLU A 115 -11.54 15.22 28.81
N LYS A 116 -10.84 15.82 27.83
CA LYS A 116 -11.22 17.11 27.24
C LYS A 116 -12.55 17.01 26.50
N LEU A 117 -12.75 15.94 25.74
CA LEU A 117 -14.01 15.68 25.03
C LEU A 117 -15.15 15.41 26.01
N LYS A 118 -14.92 14.58 27.03
CA LYS A 118 -15.89 14.28 28.09
C LYS A 118 -16.41 15.55 28.77
N LYS A 119 -15.50 16.44 29.18
CA LYS A 119 -15.85 17.73 29.81
C LYS A 119 -16.58 18.66 28.84
N LYS A 120 -16.11 18.77 27.59
CA LYS A 120 -16.70 19.66 26.57
C LYS A 120 -18.16 19.29 26.26
N TYR A 121 -18.44 18.01 26.10
CA TYR A 121 -19.76 17.51 25.72
C TYR A 121 -20.65 17.15 26.92
N LYS A 122 -20.14 17.29 28.16
CA LYS A 122 -20.84 16.95 29.41
C LYS A 122 -21.37 15.51 29.43
N ILE A 123 -20.63 14.58 28.81
CA ILE A 123 -20.98 13.16 28.75
C ILE A 123 -20.28 12.43 29.90
N LYS A 124 -21.00 11.52 30.56
CA LYS A 124 -20.43 10.66 31.61
C LYS A 124 -20.09 9.28 31.02
N ALA A 125 -19.02 9.22 30.24
CA ALA A 125 -18.50 7.98 29.70
C ALA A 125 -17.35 7.41 30.56
N ARG A 126 -17.25 6.08 30.64
CA ARG A 126 -16.17 5.40 31.38
C ARG A 126 -14.92 5.19 30.54
N ASN A 127 -15.10 5.02 29.23
CA ASN A 127 -14.05 4.73 28.27
C ASN A 127 -14.31 5.43 26.93
N VAL A 128 -13.30 5.43 26.05
CA VAL A 128 -13.36 6.11 24.75
C VAL A 128 -14.49 5.58 23.84
N PRO A 129 -14.67 4.25 23.66
CA PRO A 129 -15.77 3.73 22.85
C PRO A 129 -17.16 4.17 23.33
N GLU A 130 -17.44 4.15 24.64
CA GLU A 130 -18.70 4.65 25.22
C GLU A 130 -18.90 6.14 24.92
N LEU A 131 -17.87 6.96 25.11
CA LEU A 131 -17.94 8.40 24.82
C LEU A 131 -18.32 8.65 23.35
N ILE A 132 -17.71 7.90 22.43
CA ILE A 132 -17.95 8.09 21.00
C ILE A 132 -19.36 7.63 20.62
N LEU A 133 -19.84 6.50 21.17
CA LEU A 133 -21.21 6.05 20.96
C LEU A 133 -22.22 7.10 21.48
N ASP A 134 -22.04 7.59 22.70
CA ASP A 134 -22.90 8.62 23.30
C ASP A 134 -22.89 9.92 22.49
N LEU A 135 -21.71 10.34 21.99
CA LEU A 135 -21.58 11.51 21.13
C LEU A 135 -22.37 11.35 19.84
N PHE A 136 -22.27 10.19 19.18
CA PHE A 136 -22.98 9.93 17.93
C PHE A 136 -24.49 9.77 18.14
N ASP A 137 -24.90 9.17 19.26
CA ASP A 137 -26.30 8.99 19.62
C ASP A 137 -27.00 10.30 20.04
N SER A 138 -26.23 11.24 20.57
CA SER A 138 -26.74 12.54 21.06
C SER A 138 -26.77 13.63 20.00
N ASN A 139 -26.22 13.38 18.81
CA ASN A 139 -26.11 14.36 17.73
C ASN A 139 -26.72 13.83 16.43
N SER A 140 -27.03 14.73 15.49
CA SER A 140 -27.43 14.31 14.13
C SER A 140 -26.22 13.74 13.37
N LEU A 141 -26.45 12.83 12.42
CA LEU A 141 -25.37 12.25 11.62
C LEU A 141 -24.57 13.31 10.84
N ALA A 142 -25.21 14.43 10.49
CA ALA A 142 -24.56 15.56 9.82
C ALA A 142 -23.47 16.24 10.67
N LEU A 143 -23.48 16.07 12.00
CA LEU A 143 -22.49 16.64 12.91
C LEU A 143 -21.29 15.71 13.15
N ILE A 144 -21.38 14.43 12.79
CA ILE A 144 -20.29 13.46 12.99
C ILE A 144 -18.96 13.95 12.38
N PRO A 145 -18.89 14.48 11.15
CA PRO A 145 -17.64 15.02 10.60
C PRO A 145 -16.98 16.07 11.51
N LYS A 146 -17.77 17.02 12.05
CA LYS A 146 -17.28 18.06 12.97
C LYS A 146 -16.87 17.53 14.34
N ILE A 147 -17.50 16.45 14.81
CA ILE A 147 -17.15 15.80 16.08
C ILE A 147 -15.80 15.11 15.93
N ILE A 148 -15.61 14.28 14.91
CA ILE A 148 -14.38 13.50 14.72
C ILE A 148 -13.18 14.38 14.35
N GLU A 149 -13.40 15.57 13.77
CA GLU A 149 -12.37 16.58 13.54
C GLU A 149 -11.64 17.01 14.83
N GLN A 150 -12.27 16.85 15.98
CA GLN A 150 -11.73 17.22 17.29
C GLN A 150 -10.99 16.07 17.98
N PHE A 151 -11.02 14.86 17.43
CA PHE A 151 -10.34 13.71 18.01
C PHE A 151 -8.84 13.85 17.83
N GLU A 152 -8.09 13.73 18.93
CA GLU A 152 -6.64 13.73 18.92
C GLU A 152 -6.15 12.30 19.09
N GLY A 153 -5.87 11.60 17.99
CA GLY A 153 -5.51 10.19 18.05
C GLY A 153 -5.66 9.44 16.74
N GLY A 154 -5.38 8.14 16.78
CA GLY A 154 -5.69 7.22 15.69
C GLY A 154 -7.05 6.59 15.92
N PHE A 155 -7.86 6.46 14.88
CA PHE A 155 -9.12 5.72 14.97
C PHE A 155 -9.56 5.18 13.61
N SER A 156 -10.28 4.07 13.63
CA SER A 156 -11.14 3.60 12.55
C SER A 156 -12.40 3.03 13.16
N PHE A 157 -13.57 3.38 12.63
CA PHE A 157 -14.83 2.89 13.17
C PHE A 157 -15.86 2.55 12.10
N ALA A 158 -16.82 1.72 12.50
CA ALA A 158 -18.10 1.52 11.85
C ALA A 158 -19.22 1.87 12.84
N TYR A 159 -20.06 2.84 12.49
CA TYR A 159 -21.21 3.25 13.28
C TYR A 159 -22.51 3.05 12.48
N TYR A 160 -23.40 2.21 12.99
CA TYR A 160 -24.72 1.98 12.41
C TYR A 160 -25.78 2.74 13.22
N SER A 161 -26.44 3.71 12.59
CA SER A 161 -27.59 4.42 13.16
C SER A 161 -28.88 3.66 12.88
N LYS A 162 -29.55 3.20 13.93
CA LYS A 162 -30.83 2.46 13.83
C LYS A 162 -31.95 3.36 13.32
N LYS A 163 -32.00 4.61 13.78
CA LYS A 163 -33.06 5.58 13.42
C LYS A 163 -33.01 5.95 11.94
N GLU A 164 -31.83 6.25 11.41
CA GLU A 164 -31.68 6.67 10.01
C GLU A 164 -31.43 5.49 9.06
N ASN A 165 -31.17 4.30 9.61
CA ASN A 165 -30.77 3.10 8.88
C ASN A 165 -29.56 3.36 7.97
N LYS A 166 -28.52 3.99 8.53
CA LYS A 166 -27.28 4.35 7.83
C LYS A 166 -26.06 3.79 8.55
N LEU A 167 -25.11 3.28 7.78
CA LEU A 167 -23.81 2.82 8.24
C LEU A 167 -22.75 3.86 7.86
N ILE A 168 -21.95 4.29 8.82
CA ILE A 168 -20.88 5.26 8.65
C ILE A 168 -19.55 4.58 8.93
N LEU A 169 -18.64 4.61 7.95
CA LEU A 169 -17.25 4.22 8.12
C LEU A 169 -16.36 5.45 8.07
N ALA A 170 -15.47 5.59 9.04
CA ALA A 170 -14.48 6.66 9.05
C ALA A 170 -13.17 6.19 9.66
N ARG A 171 -12.11 6.93 9.36
CA ARG A 171 -10.79 6.80 9.97
C ARG A 171 -10.18 8.17 10.25
N ASP A 172 -9.10 8.17 11.01
CA ASP A 172 -8.36 9.39 11.36
C ASP A 172 -7.77 10.10 10.13
N LYS A 173 -7.40 11.37 10.32
CA LYS A 173 -7.00 12.32 9.26
C LYS A 173 -5.74 11.90 8.50
N ILE A 174 -4.90 11.05 9.10
CA ILE A 174 -3.62 10.61 8.52
C ILE A 174 -3.73 9.17 8.00
N GLY A 175 -4.59 8.38 8.63
CA GLY A 175 -4.76 6.96 8.37
C GLY A 175 -3.91 6.09 9.29
N LEU A 176 -3.71 6.49 10.54
CA LEU A 176 -3.03 5.71 11.58
C LEU A 176 -3.69 4.36 11.81
N LYS A 177 -5.02 4.29 11.81
CA LYS A 177 -5.78 3.03 11.80
C LYS A 177 -6.38 2.80 10.42
N SER A 178 -6.49 1.54 10.02
CA SER A 178 -6.97 1.16 8.68
C SER A 178 -8.42 0.71 8.71
N ILE A 179 -9.15 1.09 7.67
CA ILE A 179 -10.39 0.44 7.28
C ILE A 179 -10.39 0.28 5.77
N VAL A 180 -10.68 -0.92 5.34
CA VAL A 180 -10.79 -1.31 3.94
C VAL A 180 -12.22 -1.74 3.66
N TYR A 181 -12.65 -1.61 2.41
CA TYR A 181 -13.99 -1.98 2.01
C TYR A 181 -14.03 -2.53 0.59
N PHE A 182 -15.10 -3.25 0.30
CA PHE A 182 -15.50 -3.72 -1.01
C PHE A 182 -16.98 -3.43 -1.18
N PHE A 183 -17.33 -2.80 -2.30
CA PHE A 183 -18.72 -2.50 -2.65
C PHE A 183 -19.05 -3.08 -4.03
N ASP A 184 -20.09 -3.90 -4.07
CA ASP A 184 -20.70 -4.44 -5.28
C ASP A 184 -22.03 -3.71 -5.50
N GLU A 185 -22.01 -2.67 -6.33
CA GLU A 185 -23.17 -1.84 -6.62
C GLU A 185 -24.29 -2.64 -7.31
N VAL A 186 -23.93 -3.61 -8.17
CA VAL A 186 -24.91 -4.42 -8.93
C VAL A 186 -25.75 -5.27 -7.99
N ASN A 187 -25.12 -5.90 -7.00
CA ASN A 187 -25.80 -6.77 -6.05
C ASN A 187 -26.12 -6.07 -4.72
N ASN A 188 -25.83 -4.77 -4.58
CA ASN A 188 -25.95 -4.00 -3.34
C ASN A 188 -25.28 -4.68 -2.14
N ARG A 189 -24.03 -5.12 -2.30
CA ARG A 189 -23.28 -5.77 -1.22
C ARG A 189 -22.14 -4.89 -0.76
N LEU A 190 -22.00 -4.76 0.55
CA LEU A 190 -20.90 -3.99 1.17
C LEU A 190 -20.19 -4.88 2.18
N ALA A 191 -18.88 -5.00 2.04
CA ALA A 191 -18.01 -5.63 3.02
C ALA A 191 -16.97 -4.63 3.48
N PHE A 192 -16.62 -4.63 4.76
CA PHE A 192 -15.53 -3.81 5.29
C PHE A 192 -14.78 -4.53 6.40
N ALA A 193 -13.52 -4.18 6.58
CA ALA A 193 -12.68 -4.73 7.63
C ALA A 193 -11.51 -3.81 7.99
N SER A 194 -10.84 -4.06 9.11
CA SER A 194 -9.57 -3.39 9.46
C SER A 194 -8.36 -3.91 8.65
N GLU A 195 -8.44 -5.10 8.06
CA GLU A 195 -7.35 -5.73 7.30
C GLU A 195 -7.85 -6.29 5.95
N LYS A 196 -7.10 -6.09 4.87
CA LYS A 196 -7.43 -6.55 3.50
C LYS A 196 -7.67 -8.05 3.44
N LYS A 197 -6.82 -8.84 4.09
CA LYS A 197 -6.94 -10.31 4.10
C LYS A 197 -8.27 -10.83 4.62
N ALA A 198 -8.97 -10.07 5.46
CA ALA A 198 -10.31 -10.42 5.93
C ALA A 198 -11.35 -10.45 4.80
N LEU A 199 -11.09 -9.71 3.72
CA LEU A 199 -11.98 -9.57 2.56
C LEU A 199 -11.47 -10.32 1.32
N ASN A 200 -10.25 -10.87 1.34
CA ASN A 200 -9.64 -11.58 0.20
C ASN A 200 -10.45 -12.82 -0.24
N SER A 201 -11.28 -13.42 0.63
CA SER A 201 -12.18 -14.52 0.25
C SER A 201 -13.40 -14.05 -0.54
N ILE A 202 -13.71 -12.76 -0.51
CA ILE A 202 -14.88 -12.15 -1.15
C ILE A 202 -14.48 -11.50 -2.47
N SER A 203 -13.42 -10.69 -2.44
CA SER A 203 -12.96 -9.96 -3.61
C SER A 203 -11.47 -9.66 -3.50
N LEU A 204 -10.80 -9.59 -4.65
CA LEU A 204 -9.44 -9.04 -4.75
C LEU A 204 -9.47 -7.50 -4.92
N ASN A 205 -10.64 -6.91 -5.19
CA ASN A 205 -10.82 -5.47 -5.39
C ASN A 205 -11.17 -4.77 -4.06
N VAL A 206 -10.30 -4.91 -3.07
CA VAL A 206 -10.46 -4.31 -1.75
C VAL A 206 -9.80 -2.93 -1.75
N LEU A 207 -10.55 -1.90 -1.40
CA LEU A 207 -10.10 -0.50 -1.39
C LEU A 207 -9.81 -0.05 0.04
N HIS A 208 -8.78 0.78 0.22
CA HIS A 208 -8.61 1.54 1.47
C HIS A 208 -9.61 2.70 1.50
N LEU A 209 -10.24 2.95 2.64
CA LEU A 209 -10.90 4.24 2.86
C LEU A 209 -9.80 5.30 2.96
N ASN A 210 -9.82 6.31 2.09
CA ASN A 210 -8.80 7.35 2.12
C ASN A 210 -8.91 8.20 3.40
N PRO A 211 -7.79 8.71 3.94
CA PRO A 211 -7.82 9.72 4.99
C PRO A 211 -8.67 10.93 4.58
N LEU A 212 -9.27 11.60 5.56
CA LEU A 212 -10.19 12.73 5.37
C LEU A 212 -11.49 12.40 4.60
N GLN A 213 -11.76 11.14 4.26
CA GLN A 213 -13.03 10.71 3.71
C GLN A 213 -13.83 9.93 4.76
N ILE A 214 -15.14 10.18 4.80
CA ILE A 214 -16.12 9.44 5.58
C ILE A 214 -17.06 8.77 4.59
N MET A 215 -17.18 7.46 4.65
CA MET A 215 -18.11 6.70 3.84
C MET A 215 -19.45 6.62 4.57
N VAL A 216 -20.54 6.99 3.90
CA VAL A 216 -21.91 6.85 4.40
C VAL A 216 -22.67 5.93 3.47
N PHE A 217 -23.12 4.79 4.00
CA PHE A 217 -23.94 3.83 3.29
C PHE A 217 -25.36 3.85 3.84
N ASP A 218 -26.32 4.20 3.00
CA ASP A 218 -27.74 4.24 3.34
C ASP A 218 -28.38 2.89 3.01
N LEU A 219 -28.83 2.16 4.04
CA LEU A 219 -29.37 0.81 3.86
C LEU A 219 -30.78 0.82 3.25
N ASN A 220 -31.50 1.94 3.30
CA ASN A 220 -32.84 2.05 2.72
C ASN A 220 -32.78 2.04 1.19
N ASN A 221 -31.93 2.90 0.61
CA ASN A 221 -31.77 3.04 -0.84
C ASN A 221 -30.53 2.32 -1.39
N LYS A 222 -29.71 1.72 -0.52
CA LYS A 222 -28.51 0.94 -0.83
C LYS A 222 -27.42 1.75 -1.55
N LYS A 223 -27.38 3.07 -1.32
CA LYS A 223 -26.40 3.97 -1.91
C LYS A 223 -25.24 4.26 -0.97
N MET A 224 -24.05 4.36 -1.56
CA MET A 224 -22.81 4.75 -0.89
C MET A 224 -22.43 6.17 -1.31
N ASN A 225 -22.10 7.01 -0.34
CA ASN A 225 -21.63 8.38 -0.55
C ASN A 225 -20.37 8.64 0.28
N PHE A 226 -19.59 9.63 -0.13
CA PHE A 226 -18.42 10.09 0.62
C PHE A 226 -18.56 11.54 1.05
N VAL A 227 -18.27 11.81 2.32
CA VAL A 227 -18.19 13.15 2.90
C VAL A 227 -16.72 13.46 3.18
N LYS A 228 -16.25 14.64 2.76
CA LYS A 228 -14.89 15.10 3.08
C LYS A 228 -14.86 15.78 4.45
N GLN A 229 -13.82 15.50 5.22
CA GLN A 229 -13.50 16.21 6.45
C GLN A 229 -12.78 17.52 6.12
N ASN A 230 -12.95 18.54 6.97
CA ASN A 230 -12.19 19.77 6.84
C ASN A 230 -10.79 19.58 7.43
N PHE A 231 -9.78 19.78 6.59
CA PHE A 231 -8.39 19.81 7.02
C PHE A 231 -7.58 20.69 6.07
N SER A 232 -6.81 21.61 6.63
CA SER A 232 -5.97 22.52 5.87
C SER A 232 -4.58 22.54 6.47
N PHE A 233 -3.57 22.42 5.62
CA PHE A 233 -2.19 22.56 6.06
C PHE A 233 -1.84 24.03 6.27
N LYS A 234 -1.08 24.31 7.32
CA LYS A 234 -0.61 25.65 7.65
C LYS A 234 0.80 25.87 7.13
N LYS A 235 1.04 27.03 6.53
CA LYS A 235 2.41 27.53 6.33
C LYS A 235 2.96 27.95 7.68
N ASN A 236 4.13 27.45 8.03
CA ASN A 236 4.77 27.74 9.31
C ASN A 236 6.29 27.89 9.11
N SER A 237 6.91 28.78 9.86
CA SER A 237 8.37 28.98 9.90
C SER A 237 8.92 29.12 11.32
N ASN A 238 8.03 29.08 12.33
CA ASN A 238 8.39 29.29 13.72
C ASN A 238 8.84 27.98 14.39
N LYS A 239 10.16 27.80 14.48
CA LYS A 239 10.80 26.65 15.14
C LYS A 239 10.35 26.47 16.60
N THR A 240 10.17 27.56 17.35
CA THR A 240 9.73 27.49 18.77
C THR A 240 8.32 26.94 18.89
N GLN A 241 7.41 27.36 18.01
CA GLN A 241 6.06 26.81 17.95
C GLN A 241 6.09 25.33 17.56
N LEU A 242 6.84 24.98 16.51
CA LEU A 242 6.98 23.60 16.06
C LEU A 242 7.53 22.69 17.17
N LYS A 243 8.54 23.14 17.93
CA LYS A 243 9.09 22.44 19.09
C LYS A 243 8.02 22.15 20.14
N LYS A 244 7.18 23.13 20.47
CA LYS A 244 6.06 22.93 21.43
C LYS A 244 5.07 21.88 20.93
N ILE A 245 4.68 21.95 19.66
CA ILE A 245 3.75 20.99 19.04
C ILE A 245 4.36 19.57 19.03
N LEU A 246 5.63 19.44 18.67
CA LEU A 246 6.35 18.17 18.69
C LEU A 246 6.43 17.57 20.10
N ILE A 247 6.76 18.39 21.11
CA ILE A 247 6.78 17.95 22.51
C ILE A 247 5.39 17.43 22.90
N ASN A 248 4.34 18.25 22.74
CA ASN A 248 2.97 17.87 23.07
C ASN A 248 2.53 16.57 22.36
N SER A 249 2.93 16.40 21.09
CA SER A 249 2.65 15.20 20.32
C SER A 249 3.22 13.93 20.96
N VAL A 250 4.45 13.99 21.47
CA VAL A 250 5.09 12.86 22.16
C VAL A 250 4.47 12.66 23.54
N GLU A 251 4.31 13.73 24.33
CA GLU A 251 3.87 13.65 25.73
C GLU A 251 2.49 13.01 25.88
N LYS A 252 1.54 13.37 25.03
CA LYS A 252 0.18 12.80 25.10
C LYS A 252 0.09 11.32 24.72
N ARG A 253 1.17 10.76 24.15
CA ARG A 253 1.26 9.35 23.73
C ARG A 253 2.00 8.48 24.74
N ILE A 254 2.56 9.05 25.81
CA ILE A 254 3.27 8.30 26.86
C ILE A 254 2.24 7.45 27.63
N PRO A 255 2.35 6.11 27.64
CA PRO A 255 1.48 5.26 28.45
C PRO A 255 1.84 5.34 29.95
N SER A 256 0.95 4.84 30.80
CA SER A 256 1.18 4.73 32.24
C SER A 256 2.16 3.62 32.63
N ASN A 257 2.19 2.54 31.86
CA ASN A 257 3.01 1.35 32.10
C ASN A 257 4.33 1.37 31.30
N GLU A 258 5.23 0.43 31.60
CA GLU A 258 6.47 0.23 30.84
C GLU A 258 6.19 0.02 29.34
N PHE A 259 6.99 0.68 28.49
CA PHE A 259 6.76 0.70 27.05
C PHE A 259 8.06 0.80 26.25
N GLY A 260 7.97 0.42 24.97
CA GLY A 260 9.11 0.38 24.07
C GLY A 260 9.25 1.63 23.20
N LEU A 261 10.45 1.83 22.68
CA LEU A 261 10.74 2.75 21.57
C LEU A 261 11.62 2.01 20.56
N LEU A 262 11.19 1.98 19.29
CA LEU A 262 12.03 1.47 18.21
C LEU A 262 13.25 2.38 18.04
N LEU A 263 14.40 1.93 18.54
CA LEU A 263 15.58 2.75 18.69
C LEU A 263 16.65 2.32 17.69
N SER A 264 16.86 3.14 16.67
CA SER A 264 17.81 2.88 15.57
C SER A 264 19.07 3.75 15.62
N GLY A 265 19.22 4.57 16.67
CA GLY A 265 20.28 5.57 16.76
C GLY A 265 20.17 6.70 15.73
N GLY A 266 19.02 6.84 15.07
CA GLY A 266 18.74 7.97 14.18
C GLY A 266 18.14 9.16 14.93
N ILE A 267 18.17 10.35 14.33
CA ILE A 267 17.63 11.57 14.93
C ILE A 267 16.16 11.42 15.36
N ASP A 268 15.33 10.72 14.57
CA ASP A 268 13.88 10.64 14.79
C ASP A 268 13.54 9.93 16.11
N SER A 269 14.05 8.71 16.29
CA SER A 269 13.84 7.95 17.53
C SER A 269 14.57 8.58 18.71
N SER A 270 15.75 9.17 18.48
CA SER A 270 16.54 9.79 19.56
C SER A 270 15.85 11.03 20.11
N LEU A 271 15.24 11.84 19.24
CA LEU A 271 14.47 13.02 19.62
C LEU A 271 13.20 12.63 20.40
N ILE A 272 12.46 11.62 19.94
CA ILE A 272 11.32 11.07 20.70
C ILE A 272 11.76 10.64 22.09
N GLY A 273 12.82 9.82 22.19
CA GLY A 273 13.36 9.36 23.47
C GLY A 273 13.79 10.51 24.38
N LYS A 274 14.40 11.57 23.81
CA LYS A 274 14.80 12.75 24.58
C LYS A 274 13.62 13.54 25.13
N ILE A 275 12.54 13.66 24.35
CA ILE A 275 11.32 14.31 24.81
C ILE A 275 10.67 13.48 25.93
N ILE A 276 10.59 12.15 25.78
CA ILE A 276 10.03 11.25 26.81
C ILE A 276 10.77 11.38 28.14
N THR A 277 12.10 11.30 28.09
CA THR A 277 12.96 11.31 29.30
C THR A 277 12.96 12.65 30.03
N ARG A 278 12.60 13.75 29.35
CA ARG A 278 12.45 15.09 29.95
C ARG A 278 11.01 15.43 30.33
N SER A 279 10.03 14.65 29.87
CA SER A 279 8.63 14.99 30.02
C SER A 279 8.15 14.85 31.46
N LYS A 280 7.46 15.87 31.96
CA LYS A 280 6.74 15.80 33.26
C LYS A 280 5.51 14.90 33.18
N SER A 281 4.99 14.66 31.98
CA SER A 281 3.86 13.76 31.74
C SER A 281 4.26 12.29 31.93
N ASN A 282 5.57 11.98 31.89
CA ASN A 282 6.05 10.66 32.26
C ASN A 282 5.97 10.46 33.78
N LYS A 283 4.92 9.81 34.25
CA LYS A 283 4.66 9.52 35.68
C LYS A 283 5.46 8.32 36.21
N GLY A 284 6.70 8.15 35.76
CA GLY A 284 7.56 7.02 36.12
C GLY A 284 7.43 5.79 35.22
N ALA A 285 6.78 5.93 34.05
CA ALA A 285 6.73 4.86 33.06
C ALA A 285 8.14 4.61 32.51
N LYS A 286 8.59 3.35 32.62
CA LYS A 286 9.92 2.94 32.20
C LYS A 286 9.98 2.81 30.68
N LEU A 287 11.00 3.42 30.09
CA LEU A 287 11.27 3.36 28.65
C LEU A 287 12.26 2.25 28.34
N VAL A 288 11.97 1.44 27.33
CA VAL A 288 12.90 0.41 26.81
C VAL A 288 13.19 0.70 25.34
N GLY A 289 14.45 0.96 24.99
CA GLY A 289 14.92 1.01 23.62
C GLY A 289 14.98 -0.39 23.01
N VAL A 290 14.31 -0.60 21.88
CA VAL A 290 14.25 -1.91 21.20
C VAL A 290 14.85 -1.81 19.80
N PHE A 291 15.79 -2.70 19.50
CA PHE A 291 16.48 -2.80 18.22
C PHE A 291 16.42 -4.24 17.68
N ALA A 292 16.43 -4.40 16.37
CA ALA A 292 16.64 -5.69 15.72
C ALA A 292 17.58 -5.57 14.54
N GLY A 293 18.48 -6.54 14.40
CA GLY A 293 19.41 -6.61 13.28
C GLY A 293 19.96 -8.02 13.07
N VAL A 294 20.61 -8.22 11.92
CA VAL A 294 21.22 -9.50 11.57
C VAL A 294 22.68 -9.54 12.02
N PHE A 295 22.98 -10.50 12.89
CA PHE A 295 24.30 -10.76 13.49
C PHE A 295 24.69 -12.21 13.16
N ASP A 296 25.07 -12.45 11.91
CA ASP A 296 25.45 -13.77 11.42
C ASP A 296 26.89 -13.76 10.90
N PRO A 297 27.89 -14.07 11.75
CA PRO A 297 29.29 -14.04 11.37
C PRO A 297 29.64 -15.12 10.34
N VAL A 298 28.87 -16.22 10.26
CA VAL A 298 29.10 -17.31 9.29
C VAL A 298 28.98 -16.80 7.86
N VAL A 299 28.12 -15.81 7.62
CA VAL A 299 27.92 -15.18 6.31
C VAL A 299 28.53 -13.77 6.22
N GLY A 300 29.41 -13.42 7.16
CA GLY A 300 30.10 -12.13 7.19
C GLY A 300 29.24 -10.94 7.65
N LEU A 301 28.10 -11.18 8.30
CA LEU A 301 27.20 -10.15 8.82
C LEU A 301 27.37 -10.00 10.34
N VAL A 302 28.53 -9.57 10.82
CA VAL A 302 28.86 -9.60 12.26
C VAL A 302 28.05 -8.60 13.09
N GLU A 303 28.28 -7.30 12.87
CA GLU A 303 27.65 -6.23 13.64
C GLU A 303 26.92 -5.23 12.71
N PRO A 304 25.62 -4.99 12.91
CA PRO A 304 24.89 -3.95 12.19
C PRO A 304 25.39 -2.55 12.52
N LYS A 305 25.49 -1.70 11.49
CA LYS A 305 25.98 -0.31 11.63
C LYS A 305 25.16 0.56 12.58
N ASP A 306 23.86 0.26 12.72
CA ASP A 306 22.98 1.02 13.61
C ASP A 306 22.95 0.49 15.06
N TYR A 307 23.59 -0.65 15.36
CA TYR A 307 23.55 -1.24 16.69
C TYR A 307 24.29 -0.41 17.75
N LEU A 308 25.58 -0.10 17.56
CA LEU A 308 26.34 0.70 18.53
C LEU A 308 25.74 2.11 18.72
N PRO A 309 25.36 2.85 17.66
CA PRO A 309 24.70 4.14 17.82
C PRO A 309 23.36 4.05 18.55
N ALA A 310 22.55 3.02 18.31
CA ALA A 310 21.30 2.82 19.06
C ALA A 310 21.57 2.58 20.55
N LYS A 311 22.59 1.78 20.87
CA LYS A 311 23.01 1.50 22.25
C LYS A 311 23.55 2.75 22.95
N GLU A 312 24.32 3.57 22.25
CA GLU A 312 24.83 4.84 22.75
C GLU A 312 23.71 5.84 23.05
N VAL A 313 22.73 5.96 22.13
CA VAL A 313 21.54 6.77 22.38
C VAL A 313 20.79 6.29 23.61
N ALA A 314 20.58 4.97 23.78
CA ALA A 314 19.91 4.44 24.96
C ALA A 314 20.63 4.82 26.26
N ARG A 315 21.97 4.74 26.28
CA ARG A 315 22.79 5.20 27.42
C ARG A 315 22.61 6.69 27.69
N ASN A 316 22.61 7.53 26.65
CA ASN A 316 22.40 8.98 26.79
C ASN A 316 21.00 9.31 27.33
N LEU A 317 20.00 8.51 26.95
CA LEU A 317 18.63 8.62 27.43
C LEU A 317 18.44 8.04 28.84
N GLY A 318 19.41 7.28 29.36
CA GLY A 318 19.28 6.58 30.63
C GLY A 318 18.20 5.49 30.61
N CYS A 319 17.94 4.87 29.45
CA CYS A 319 16.92 3.84 29.29
C CYS A 319 17.52 2.46 29.03
N ASP A 320 16.77 1.41 29.35
CA ASP A 320 17.16 0.03 29.05
C ASP A 320 17.24 -0.17 27.53
N PHE A 321 18.16 -1.03 27.09
CA PHE A 321 18.35 -1.32 25.68
C PHE A 321 18.36 -2.82 25.40
N VAL A 322 17.43 -3.26 24.56
CA VAL A 322 17.31 -4.65 24.13
C VAL A 322 17.50 -4.74 22.62
N ALA A 323 18.44 -5.59 22.20
CA ALA A 323 18.73 -5.85 20.79
C ALA A 323 18.45 -7.30 20.44
N LYS A 324 17.45 -7.52 19.57
CA LYS A 324 17.19 -8.82 18.96
C LYS A 324 18.25 -9.11 17.90
N LYS A 325 19.18 -10.00 18.26
CA LYS A 325 20.15 -10.59 17.32
C LYS A 325 19.43 -11.67 16.49
N VAL A 326 19.35 -11.45 15.18
CA VAL A 326 18.75 -12.37 14.22
C VAL A 326 19.86 -13.06 13.43
N PHE A 327 19.76 -14.38 13.26
CA PHE A 327 20.64 -15.15 12.39
C PHE A 327 19.94 -15.46 11.06
N VAL A 328 20.70 -15.69 9.98
CA VAL A 328 20.13 -15.91 8.64
C VAL A 328 19.16 -17.11 8.61
N PRO A 329 19.42 -18.25 9.27
CA PRO A 329 18.45 -19.35 9.32
C PRO A 329 17.13 -18.98 10.01
N GLU A 330 17.19 -18.14 11.06
CA GLU A 330 15.98 -17.63 11.73
C GLU A 330 15.20 -16.70 10.79
N LEU A 331 15.90 -15.81 10.08
CA LEU A 331 15.30 -14.95 9.07
C LEU A 331 14.62 -15.77 7.96
N GLU A 332 15.31 -16.75 7.38
CA GLU A 332 14.80 -17.63 6.32
C GLU A 332 13.50 -18.33 6.74
N LYS A 333 13.42 -18.78 7.98
CA LYS A 333 12.23 -19.43 8.55
C LYS A 333 11.04 -18.48 8.72
N GLU A 334 11.29 -17.24 9.14
CA GLU A 334 10.23 -16.25 9.44
C GLU A 334 9.79 -15.45 8.21
N LEU A 335 10.62 -15.39 7.16
CA LEU A 335 10.37 -14.60 5.95
C LEU A 335 9.02 -14.90 5.27
N PRO A 336 8.56 -16.16 5.13
CA PRO A 336 7.24 -16.46 4.59
C PRO A 336 6.09 -15.85 5.41
N LYS A 337 6.22 -15.85 6.74
CA LYS A 337 5.23 -15.25 7.64
C LYS A 337 5.22 -13.72 7.49
N ILE A 338 6.40 -13.09 7.43
CA ILE A 338 6.53 -11.63 7.26
C ILE A 338 5.91 -11.18 5.93
N ILE A 339 6.24 -11.86 4.83
CA ILE A 339 5.69 -11.58 3.49
C ILE A 339 4.18 -11.74 3.46
N SER A 340 3.66 -12.79 4.12
CA SER A 340 2.21 -13.02 4.25
C SER A 340 1.52 -11.93 5.07
N LEU A 341 2.15 -11.44 6.14
CA LEU A 341 1.59 -10.36 6.98
C LEU A 341 1.49 -9.03 6.24
N ILE A 342 2.53 -8.64 5.50
CA ILE A 342 2.58 -7.34 4.82
C ILE A 342 1.96 -7.35 3.42
N GLU A 343 1.61 -8.53 2.91
CA GLU A 343 1.05 -8.74 1.56
C GLU A 343 1.91 -8.11 0.45
N SER A 344 3.23 -8.13 0.61
CA SER A 344 4.19 -7.47 -0.29
C SER A 344 5.48 -8.27 -0.45
N THR A 345 6.04 -8.23 -1.65
CA THR A 345 7.34 -8.82 -2.02
C THR A 345 8.37 -7.77 -2.43
N ASP A 346 8.05 -6.47 -2.26
CA ASP A 346 9.01 -5.40 -2.51
C ASP A 346 10.20 -5.53 -1.53
N PRO A 347 11.45 -5.62 -2.01
CA PRO A 347 12.60 -5.84 -1.13
C PRO A 347 12.80 -4.75 -0.07
N VAL A 348 12.41 -3.50 -0.36
CA VAL A 348 12.52 -2.39 0.60
C VAL A 348 11.49 -2.56 1.70
N HIS A 349 10.22 -2.78 1.33
CA HIS A 349 9.15 -3.02 2.31
C HIS A 349 9.43 -4.27 3.15
N VAL A 350 9.87 -5.37 2.55
CA VAL A 350 10.22 -6.60 3.29
C VAL A 350 11.39 -6.36 4.24
N GLY A 351 12.42 -5.63 3.79
CA GLY A 351 13.57 -5.29 4.64
C GLY A 351 13.18 -4.46 5.86
N VAL A 352 12.33 -3.44 5.69
CA VAL A 352 11.78 -2.63 6.79
C VAL A 352 10.84 -3.47 7.66
N ALA A 353 9.97 -4.27 7.07
CA ALA A 353 9.08 -5.16 7.81
C ALA A 353 9.86 -6.13 8.72
N CYS A 354 11.02 -6.63 8.28
CA CYS A 354 11.86 -7.48 9.12
C CYS A 354 12.38 -6.74 10.36
N THR A 355 12.83 -5.49 10.25
CA THR A 355 13.31 -4.73 11.41
C THR A 355 12.20 -4.56 12.44
N ILE A 356 11.01 -4.16 12.00
CA ILE A 356 9.85 -3.95 12.86
C ILE A 356 9.36 -5.28 13.44
N TYR A 357 9.26 -6.34 12.64
CA TYR A 357 8.76 -7.64 13.07
C TYR A 357 9.61 -8.25 14.18
N PHE A 358 10.93 -8.29 14.01
CA PHE A 358 11.80 -8.86 15.04
C PHE A 358 11.90 -7.97 16.29
N ALA A 359 11.91 -6.64 16.13
CA ALA A 359 11.93 -5.72 17.27
C ALA A 359 10.62 -5.83 18.09
N THR A 360 9.46 -5.78 17.44
CA THR A 360 8.15 -5.91 18.11
C THR A 360 7.96 -7.31 18.69
N LYS A 361 8.41 -8.38 18.02
CA LYS A 361 8.41 -9.73 18.59
C LYS A 361 9.24 -9.82 19.87
N GLU A 362 10.37 -9.11 19.95
CA GLU A 362 11.19 -9.07 21.15
C GLU A 362 10.56 -8.21 22.26
N ALA A 363 10.03 -7.03 21.92
CA ALA A 363 9.28 -6.18 22.84
C ALA A 363 8.10 -6.93 23.50
N SER A 364 7.38 -7.74 22.71
CA SER A 364 6.28 -8.58 23.19
C SER A 364 6.74 -9.64 24.21
N LYS A 365 7.92 -10.24 24.03
CA LYS A 365 8.49 -11.20 25.00
C LYS A 365 8.84 -10.54 26.34
N LEU A 366 9.21 -9.26 26.31
CA LEU A 366 9.47 -8.46 27.52
C LEU A 366 8.17 -8.06 28.24
N GLY A 367 6.99 -8.41 27.70
CA GLY A 367 5.70 -8.06 28.29
C GLY A 367 5.22 -6.65 27.95
N LEU A 368 5.93 -5.92 27.08
CA LEU A 368 5.51 -4.59 26.62
C LEU A 368 4.20 -4.71 25.84
N LYS A 369 3.35 -3.68 25.97
CA LYS A 369 2.07 -3.56 25.23
C LYS A 369 2.09 -2.47 24.18
N VAL A 370 2.92 -1.45 24.40
CA VAL A 370 3.02 -0.26 23.54
C VAL A 370 4.47 -0.10 23.11
N VAL A 371 4.68 0.25 21.84
CA VAL A 371 5.98 0.62 21.28
C VAL A 371 5.84 1.89 20.45
N MET A 372 6.69 2.89 20.66
CA MET A 372 6.72 4.10 19.84
C MET A 372 7.62 3.94 18.60
N SER A 373 7.21 4.55 17.50
CA SER A 373 7.94 4.57 16.23
C SER A 373 8.23 6.00 15.76
N GLY A 374 9.38 6.19 15.13
CA GLY A 374 9.79 7.45 14.50
C GLY A 374 9.25 7.67 13.08
N LEU A 375 8.38 6.78 12.58
CA LEU A 375 7.75 6.92 11.26
C LEU A 375 7.00 8.26 11.14
N GLY A 376 7.09 8.91 9.98
CA GLY A 376 6.50 10.22 9.71
C GLY A 376 7.51 11.36 9.69
N ALA A 377 8.65 11.21 10.38
CA ALA A 377 9.68 12.26 10.42
C ALA A 377 10.28 12.54 9.04
N ASP A 378 10.55 11.50 8.26
CA ASP A 378 11.14 11.62 6.93
C ASP A 378 10.15 12.24 5.93
N GLU A 379 8.86 11.90 6.04
CA GLU A 379 7.76 12.46 5.25
C GLU A 379 7.51 13.94 5.55
N LEU A 380 7.59 14.35 6.82
CA LEU A 380 7.29 15.72 7.22
C LEU A 380 8.48 16.68 7.03
N PHE A 381 9.70 16.20 7.28
CA PHE A 381 10.90 17.05 7.38
C PHE A 381 11.96 16.71 6.34
N ALA A 382 11.54 16.12 5.22
CA ALA A 382 12.36 15.84 4.07
C ALA A 382 13.60 14.97 4.40
N GLY A 383 13.36 13.82 5.02
CA GLY A 383 14.41 12.92 5.46
C GLY A 383 14.97 11.97 4.40
N TYR A 384 14.23 11.69 3.32
CA TYR A 384 14.69 10.82 2.25
C TYR A 384 15.81 11.44 1.41
N TYR A 385 16.81 10.64 1.03
CA TYR A 385 17.90 11.07 0.16
C TYR A 385 17.41 11.62 -1.19
N ARG A 386 16.23 11.24 -1.67
CA ARG A 386 15.72 11.77 -2.95
C ARG A 386 15.36 13.25 -2.88
N PHE A 387 15.07 13.79 -1.70
CA PHE A 387 14.72 15.20 -1.54
C PHE A 387 15.89 16.16 -1.78
N LYS A 388 17.15 15.67 -1.82
CA LYS A 388 18.32 16.47 -2.25
C LYS A 388 18.11 17.14 -3.62
N ASN A 389 17.32 16.46 -4.44
CA ASN A 389 17.09 16.74 -5.85
C ASN A 389 15.69 17.30 -6.11
N SER A 390 14.96 17.65 -5.06
CA SER A 390 13.58 18.12 -5.14
C SER A 390 13.52 19.57 -5.61
N SER A 391 12.63 19.85 -6.57
CA SER A 391 12.29 21.23 -6.97
C SER A 391 11.33 21.90 -5.98
N ASN A 392 10.50 21.12 -5.29
CA ASN A 392 9.61 21.60 -4.24
C ASN A 392 9.51 20.56 -3.12
N ILE A 393 10.35 20.74 -2.10
CA ILE A 393 10.47 19.84 -0.94
C ILE A 393 9.11 19.63 -0.25
N ASN A 394 8.26 20.65 -0.17
CA ASN A 394 7.00 20.57 0.57
C ASN A 394 5.92 19.77 -0.17
N GLU A 395 5.82 19.91 -1.50
CA GLU A 395 4.91 19.08 -2.32
C GLU A 395 5.33 17.61 -2.34
N ASP A 396 6.64 17.39 -2.37
CA ASP A 396 7.24 16.08 -2.22
C ASP A 396 6.87 15.47 -0.84
N CYS A 397 7.09 16.21 0.26
CA CYS A 397 6.67 15.80 1.60
C CYS A 397 5.16 15.43 1.66
N TYR A 398 4.30 16.27 1.08
CA TYR A 398 2.86 16.01 1.00
C TYR A 398 2.53 14.73 0.22
N THR A 399 3.21 14.49 -0.91
CA THR A 399 3.01 13.29 -1.73
C THR A 399 3.39 12.00 -1.01
N TYR A 400 4.48 12.00 -0.24
CA TYR A 400 4.86 10.84 0.56
C TYR A 400 3.89 10.62 1.74
N LEU A 401 3.50 11.69 2.43
CA LEU A 401 2.55 11.63 3.54
C LEU A 401 1.20 11.02 3.12
N THR A 402 0.66 11.47 1.99
CA THR A 402 -0.67 11.01 1.52
C THR A 402 -0.72 9.52 1.18
N LYS A 403 0.41 8.89 0.82
CA LYS A 403 0.52 7.46 0.50
C LYS A 403 0.89 6.57 1.68
N LEU A 404 1.27 7.17 2.82
CA LEU A 404 1.78 6.44 3.98
C LEU A 404 0.77 5.42 4.52
N HIS A 405 -0.51 5.78 4.47
CA HIS A 405 -1.62 4.98 5.00
C HIS A 405 -1.90 3.69 4.22
N GLU A 406 -1.46 3.59 2.95
CA GLU A 406 -1.69 2.41 2.11
C GLU A 406 -0.58 1.36 2.27
N ASN A 407 0.60 1.80 2.72
CA ASN A 407 1.84 1.03 2.79
C ASN A 407 2.39 0.99 4.21
N ASP A 408 3.34 1.86 4.56
CA ASP A 408 4.10 1.83 5.82
C ASP A 408 3.25 1.77 7.08
N LEU A 409 2.24 2.63 7.19
CA LEU A 409 1.34 2.59 8.34
C LEU A 409 0.54 1.29 8.39
N TYR A 410 0.04 0.81 7.25
CA TYR A 410 -0.79 -0.37 7.19
C TYR A 410 -0.03 -1.62 7.64
N TYR A 411 1.12 -1.89 7.02
CA TYR A 411 1.84 -3.12 7.33
C TYR A 411 2.56 -3.06 8.68
N GLN A 412 3.04 -1.89 9.14
CA GLN A 412 3.66 -1.79 10.46
C GLN A 412 2.65 -2.05 11.58
N ASN A 413 1.43 -1.51 11.46
CA ASN A 413 0.35 -1.84 12.40
C ASN A 413 0.02 -3.33 12.38
N ILE A 414 -0.10 -3.94 11.20
CA ILE A 414 -0.36 -5.39 11.09
C ILE A 414 0.74 -6.21 11.79
N ILE A 415 2.01 -5.86 11.57
CA ILE A 415 3.15 -6.52 12.20
C ILE A 415 3.05 -6.41 13.72
N ALA A 416 2.83 -5.20 14.24
CA ALA A 416 2.76 -4.96 15.67
C ALA A 416 1.60 -5.71 16.32
N THR A 417 0.41 -5.63 15.72
CA THR A 417 -0.77 -6.37 16.16
C THR A 417 -0.53 -7.88 16.13
N SER A 418 0.16 -8.41 15.11
CA SER A 418 0.53 -9.84 15.05
C SER A 418 1.51 -10.29 16.14
N ASN A 419 2.17 -9.32 16.80
CA ASN A 419 3.04 -9.51 17.95
C ASN A 419 2.39 -8.99 19.25
N ASN A 420 1.08 -8.76 19.28
CA ASN A 420 0.33 -8.29 20.45
C ASN A 420 0.81 -6.93 20.99
N LEU A 421 1.14 -6.00 20.08
CA LEU A 421 1.65 -4.67 20.41
C LEU A 421 0.90 -3.58 19.67
N GLU A 422 0.75 -2.44 20.36
CA GLU A 422 0.32 -1.19 19.75
C GLU A 422 1.52 -0.34 19.34
N LEU A 423 1.51 0.16 18.10
CA LEU A 423 2.44 1.19 17.66
C LEU A 423 1.84 2.58 17.83
N ARG A 424 2.63 3.49 18.41
CA ARG A 424 2.31 4.91 18.49
C ARG A 424 3.27 5.73 17.64
N PHE A 425 2.73 6.70 16.89
CA PHE A 425 3.47 7.48 15.89
C PHE A 425 3.44 8.98 16.21
N PRO A 426 4.33 9.50 17.08
CA PRO A 426 4.31 10.92 17.45
C PRO A 426 4.51 11.88 16.27
N PHE A 427 5.32 11.53 15.27
CA PHE A 427 5.48 12.41 14.12
C PHE A 427 4.21 12.55 13.27
N LEU A 428 3.27 11.61 13.37
CA LEU A 428 2.02 11.61 12.59
C LEU A 428 0.83 12.15 13.39
N ASP A 429 1.10 12.97 14.39
CA ASP A 429 0.05 13.71 15.08
C ASP A 429 -0.62 14.74 14.19
N GLY A 430 -1.94 14.86 14.26
CA GLY A 430 -2.70 15.75 13.39
C GLY A 430 -2.24 17.21 13.45
N GLU A 431 -1.98 17.74 14.65
CA GLU A 431 -1.53 19.13 14.80
C GLU A 431 -0.09 19.31 14.29
N LEU A 432 0.78 18.33 14.53
CA LEU A 432 2.14 18.36 14.02
C LEU A 432 2.17 18.29 12.49
N VAL A 433 1.41 17.38 11.88
CA VAL A 433 1.28 17.24 10.42
C VAL A 433 0.79 18.55 9.80
N GLU A 434 -0.27 19.13 10.38
CA GLU A 434 -0.86 20.39 9.92
C GLU A 434 0.18 21.52 9.84
N ASN A 435 1.12 21.55 10.78
CA ASN A 435 2.12 22.61 10.91
C ASN A 435 3.50 22.27 10.29
N SER A 436 3.71 21.05 9.79
CA SER A 436 5.04 20.58 9.35
C SER A 436 5.16 20.39 7.83
N VAL A 437 4.09 19.98 7.13
CA VAL A 437 4.15 19.67 5.69
C VAL A 437 4.59 20.90 4.87
N TYR A 438 4.06 22.09 5.18
CA TYR A 438 4.49 23.35 4.56
C TYR A 438 5.36 24.21 5.47
N PHE A 439 6.19 23.56 6.30
CA PHE A 439 7.24 24.27 7.04
C PHE A 439 8.28 24.85 6.07
N ASP A 440 8.98 25.93 6.46
CA ASP A 440 10.05 26.54 5.65
C ASP A 440 11.04 25.49 5.13
N SER A 441 11.18 25.40 3.80
CA SER A 441 11.97 24.36 3.14
C SER A 441 13.46 24.47 3.47
N LYS A 442 13.97 25.69 3.73
CA LYS A 442 15.35 25.94 4.18
C LYS A 442 15.65 25.35 5.56
N GLN A 443 14.61 25.07 6.34
CA GLN A 443 14.67 24.45 7.66
C GLN A 443 14.41 22.94 7.61
N LYS A 444 14.09 22.38 6.44
CA LYS A 444 14.00 20.93 6.25
C LYS A 444 15.31 20.35 5.76
N ILE A 445 15.96 21.01 4.80
CA ILE A 445 17.20 20.56 4.18
C ILE A 445 18.19 21.73 4.13
N PHE A 446 19.45 21.49 4.46
CA PHE A 446 20.53 22.42 4.19
C PHE A 446 21.81 21.74 3.73
N PHE A 447 22.63 22.51 3.02
CA PHE A 447 23.96 22.08 2.60
C PHE A 447 25.00 22.61 3.57
N ASP A 448 25.69 21.71 4.26
CA ASP A 448 26.87 22.04 5.03
C ASP A 448 28.06 22.19 4.09
N LYS A 449 28.43 23.45 3.82
CA LYS A 449 29.55 23.81 2.97
C LYS A 449 30.89 23.33 3.54
N LYS A 450 31.03 23.22 4.87
CA LYS A 450 32.30 22.88 5.53
C LYS A 450 32.65 21.41 5.33
N ASN A 451 31.65 20.54 5.44
CA ASN A 451 31.81 19.09 5.28
C ASN A 451 31.36 18.58 3.91
N ASN A 452 30.99 19.49 3.00
CA ASN A 452 30.49 19.19 1.66
C ASN A 452 29.36 18.15 1.66
N CYS A 453 28.48 18.22 2.66
CA CYS A 453 27.44 17.22 2.89
C CYS A 453 26.06 17.89 3.05
N LEU A 454 25.01 17.20 2.62
CA LEU A 454 23.65 17.69 2.79
C LEU A 454 23.05 17.10 4.06
N ILE A 455 22.56 17.96 4.93
CA ILE A 455 21.90 17.60 6.17
C ILE A 455 20.38 17.74 5.99
N ASN A 456 19.71 16.60 6.12
CA ASN A 456 18.26 16.48 6.14
C ASN A 456 17.70 16.73 7.55
N LYS A 457 16.40 17.03 7.62
CA LYS A 457 15.66 17.24 8.88
C LYS A 457 16.29 18.30 9.79
N LYS A 458 16.82 19.37 9.21
CA LYS A 458 17.59 20.42 9.93
C LYS A 458 16.89 20.87 11.21
N VAL A 459 15.63 21.29 11.10
CA VAL A 459 14.85 21.79 12.24
C VAL A 459 14.73 20.77 13.36
N LEU A 460 14.62 19.47 13.06
CA LEU A 460 14.56 18.42 14.08
C LEU A 460 15.91 18.25 14.78
N ARG A 461 17.02 18.36 14.04
CA ARG A 461 18.38 18.27 14.61
C ARG A 461 18.66 19.45 15.54
N GLU A 462 18.30 20.67 15.12
CA GLU A 462 18.40 21.85 15.98
C GLU A 462 17.54 21.74 17.24
N ILE A 463 16.28 21.30 17.10
CA ILE A 463 15.40 21.06 18.26
C ILE A 463 16.01 20.01 19.19
N ALA A 464 16.64 18.96 18.66
CA ALA A 464 17.26 17.94 19.49
C ALA A 464 18.44 18.48 20.30
N VAL A 465 19.29 19.32 19.70
CA VAL A 465 20.38 20.00 20.42
C VAL A 465 19.83 20.94 21.50
N GLU A 466 18.79 21.72 21.18
CA GLU A 466 18.10 22.59 22.17
C GLU A 466 17.49 21.80 23.33
N LEU A 467 17.20 20.51 23.14
CA LEU A 467 16.72 19.60 24.18
C LEU A 467 17.86 18.86 24.90
N ASN A 468 19.11 19.27 24.70
CA ASN A 468 20.33 18.69 25.24
C ASN A 468 20.58 17.25 24.78
N LEU A 469 20.23 16.91 23.54
CA LEU A 469 20.76 15.72 22.88
C LEU A 469 22.17 16.06 22.34
N PRO A 470 23.20 15.23 22.56
CA PRO A 470 24.54 15.49 22.07
C PRO A 470 24.56 15.77 20.56
N GLU A 471 25.35 16.76 20.13
CA GLU A 471 25.43 17.14 18.71
C GLU A 471 25.88 15.98 17.82
N GLU A 472 26.76 15.12 18.32
CA GLU A 472 27.22 13.91 17.62
C GLU A 472 26.07 12.97 17.27
N ILE A 473 25.11 12.80 18.19
CA ILE A 473 23.88 12.03 17.95
C ILE A 473 22.93 12.83 17.04
N ALA A 474 22.76 14.12 17.32
CA ALA A 474 21.79 14.96 16.63
C ALA A 474 22.13 15.15 15.15
N PHE A 475 23.41 15.27 14.79
CA PHE A 475 23.90 15.49 13.43
C PHE A 475 24.42 14.23 12.75
N ARG A 476 24.34 13.05 13.39
CA ARG A 476 24.71 11.77 12.78
C ARG A 476 24.01 11.55 11.44
N GLU A 477 24.78 11.13 10.44
CA GLU A 477 24.22 10.62 9.18
C GLU A 477 23.68 9.20 9.41
N LYS A 478 22.47 8.93 8.92
CA LYS A 478 21.79 7.63 9.11
C LYS A 478 21.50 6.97 7.77
N LYS A 479 21.70 5.66 7.70
CA LYS A 479 21.20 4.83 6.61
C LYS A 479 19.73 4.43 6.87
N ALA A 480 19.01 4.04 5.82
CA ALA A 480 17.68 3.48 5.99
C ALA A 480 17.73 2.19 6.82
N ALA A 481 16.68 1.92 7.59
CA ALA A 481 16.69 0.93 8.66
C ALA A 481 17.09 -0.47 8.18
N GLN A 482 16.62 -0.91 7.02
CA GLN A 482 16.92 -2.22 6.43
C GLN A 482 18.41 -2.40 6.06
N TYR A 483 19.12 -1.30 5.75
CA TYR A 483 20.55 -1.34 5.44
C TYR A 483 21.39 -1.29 6.70
N GLY A 484 21.04 -0.41 7.66
CA GLY A 484 21.78 -0.25 8.91
C GLY A 484 21.66 -1.44 9.87
N SER A 485 20.59 -2.23 9.73
CA SER A 485 20.30 -3.46 10.48
C SER A 485 20.78 -4.76 9.81
N ASN A 486 21.39 -4.69 8.63
CA ASN A 486 21.82 -5.83 7.79
C ASN A 486 20.71 -6.73 7.21
N PHE A 487 19.41 -6.48 7.41
CA PHE A 487 18.36 -7.32 6.81
C PHE A 487 18.39 -7.32 5.29
N ASP A 488 18.67 -6.18 4.65
CA ASP A 488 18.76 -6.09 3.19
C ASP A 488 19.84 -7.04 2.63
N LYS A 489 21.02 -7.04 3.25
CA LYS A 489 22.14 -7.93 2.88
C LYS A 489 21.84 -9.39 3.18
N ALA A 490 21.15 -9.67 4.28
CA ALA A 490 20.75 -11.03 4.64
C ALA A 490 19.74 -11.61 3.62
N ILE A 491 18.78 -10.80 3.16
CA ILE A 491 17.85 -11.20 2.09
C ILE A 491 18.59 -11.40 0.76
N GLU A 492 19.57 -10.55 0.44
CA GLU A 492 20.43 -10.73 -0.75
C GLU A 492 21.21 -12.04 -0.68
N PHE A 493 21.80 -12.36 0.47
CA PHE A 493 22.48 -13.63 0.70
C PHE A 493 21.53 -14.82 0.51
N LEU A 494 20.33 -14.77 1.10
CA LEU A 494 19.32 -15.82 0.96
C LEU A 494 18.88 -16.03 -0.49
N ALA A 495 18.73 -14.94 -1.25
CA ALA A 495 18.40 -15.02 -2.68
C ALA A 495 19.50 -15.76 -3.46
N LYS A 496 20.78 -15.41 -3.22
CA LYS A 496 21.93 -16.08 -3.86
C LYS A 496 22.05 -17.55 -3.44
N LYS A 497 21.92 -17.84 -2.14
CA LYS A 497 21.94 -19.20 -1.57
C LYS A 497 20.88 -20.10 -2.21
N ASN A 498 19.70 -19.57 -2.50
CA ASN A 498 18.59 -20.29 -3.11
C ASN A 498 18.59 -20.23 -4.66
N GLY A 499 19.68 -19.77 -5.29
CA GLY A 499 19.84 -19.79 -6.75
C GLY A 499 19.10 -18.69 -7.52
N PHE A 500 18.63 -17.64 -6.85
CA PHE A 500 17.92 -16.53 -7.49
C PHE A 500 18.88 -15.40 -7.91
N LYS A 501 18.58 -14.76 -9.04
CA LYS A 501 19.38 -13.64 -9.58
C LYS A 501 19.09 -12.30 -8.90
N SER A 502 17.93 -12.15 -8.27
CA SER A 502 17.53 -10.93 -7.59
C SER A 502 16.77 -11.23 -6.29
N LYS A 503 16.78 -10.26 -5.35
CA LYS A 503 15.96 -10.32 -4.14
C LYS A 503 14.47 -10.44 -4.49
N SER A 504 14.01 -9.69 -5.48
CA SER A 504 12.61 -9.69 -5.91
C SER A 504 12.15 -11.07 -6.39
N ASP A 505 12.95 -11.78 -7.18
CA ASP A 505 12.60 -13.12 -7.67
C ASP A 505 12.48 -14.12 -6.50
N TYR A 506 13.41 -14.04 -5.55
CA TYR A 506 13.39 -14.87 -4.35
C TYR A 506 12.15 -14.61 -3.51
N LEU A 507 11.84 -13.35 -3.19
CA LEU A 507 10.67 -12.97 -2.39
C LEU A 507 9.35 -13.34 -3.09
N ASN A 508 9.27 -13.17 -4.41
CA ASN A 508 8.12 -13.62 -5.21
C ASN A 508 7.93 -15.14 -5.17
N SER A 509 9.03 -15.91 -5.19
CA SER A 509 8.98 -17.37 -5.07
C SER A 509 8.37 -17.82 -3.74
N ILE A 510 8.69 -17.11 -2.64
CA ILE A 510 8.15 -17.39 -1.31
C ILE A 510 6.63 -17.13 -1.30
N MET A 511 6.19 -15.97 -1.81
CA MET A 511 4.76 -15.61 -1.86
C MET A 511 3.94 -16.64 -2.66
N ASN A 512 4.48 -17.14 -3.78
CA ASN A 512 3.82 -18.18 -4.57
C ASN A 512 3.65 -19.50 -3.79
N ASN A 513 4.63 -19.85 -2.95
CA ASN A 513 4.56 -21.05 -2.11
C ASN A 513 3.60 -20.89 -0.93
N VAL A 514 3.54 -19.70 -0.32
CA VAL A 514 2.54 -19.35 0.70
C VAL A 514 1.13 -19.46 0.12
N SER A 515 0.90 -18.85 -1.04
CA SER A 515 -0.40 -18.88 -1.74
C SER A 515 -0.86 -20.30 -2.08
N LYS A 516 0.05 -21.20 -2.47
CA LYS A 516 -0.26 -22.62 -2.72
C LYS A 516 -0.68 -23.38 -1.47
N LYS A 517 -0.06 -23.10 -0.31
CA LYS A 517 -0.46 -23.70 0.98
C LYS A 517 -1.83 -23.18 1.43
N ASP A 518 -2.10 -21.88 1.28
CA ASP A 518 -3.42 -21.31 1.58
C ASP A 518 -4.52 -21.87 0.66
N LEU A 519 -4.19 -22.16 -0.60
CA LEU A 519 -5.09 -22.84 -1.55
C LEU A 519 -5.34 -24.32 -1.19
N SER A 520 -4.37 -25.02 -0.60
CA SER A 520 -4.56 -26.39 -0.10
C SER A 520 -5.49 -26.43 1.12
N PHE A 521 -5.34 -25.48 2.05
CA PHE A 521 -6.25 -25.31 3.18
C PHE A 521 -7.69 -24.98 2.73
N LYS A 522 -7.83 -24.18 1.66
CA LYS A 522 -9.12 -23.88 1.01
C LYS A 522 -9.76 -25.10 0.33
N LYS A 523 -8.97 -26.06 -0.18
CA LYS A 523 -9.50 -27.31 -0.75
C LYS A 523 -10.05 -28.25 0.31
N ASP A 524 -9.40 -28.35 1.47
CA ASP A 524 -9.90 -29.19 2.57
C ASP A 524 -11.21 -28.63 3.17
N LEU A 525 -11.36 -27.31 3.24
CA LEU A 525 -12.62 -26.63 3.60
C LEU A 525 -13.75 -26.82 2.58
N ASN A 526 -13.41 -27.03 1.31
CA ASN A 526 -14.37 -27.35 0.25
C ASN A 526 -14.68 -28.84 0.15
N SER A 527 -13.77 -29.73 0.58
CA SER A 527 -14.02 -31.18 0.63
C SER A 527 -15.06 -31.59 1.67
N LYS A 528 -15.28 -30.74 2.70
CA LYS A 528 -16.35 -30.89 3.69
C LYS A 528 -17.67 -30.20 3.31
N ASN A 529 -17.72 -29.45 2.20
CA ASN A 529 -18.96 -28.90 1.66
C ASN A 529 -19.37 -29.77 0.46
N GLY A 530 -20.34 -30.65 0.66
CA GLY A 530 -20.98 -31.42 -0.40
C GLY A 530 -21.61 -30.50 -1.45
N LEU A 531 -20.82 -30.13 -2.46
CA LEU A 531 -21.25 -29.50 -3.70
C LEU A 531 -20.64 -30.33 -4.83
N THR A 532 -21.26 -31.48 -5.08
CA THR A 532 -21.01 -32.32 -6.26
C THR A 532 -21.50 -31.58 -7.50
N SER A 533 -20.60 -30.99 -8.28
CA SER A 533 -20.87 -30.74 -9.69
C SER A 533 -20.74 -32.06 -10.44
N LYS A 534 -21.87 -32.54 -10.98
CA LYS A 534 -21.97 -33.74 -11.82
C LYS A 534 -20.91 -33.70 -12.92
N LYS A 535 -19.94 -34.62 -12.83
CA LYS A 535 -19.13 -35.04 -13.98
C LYS A 535 -20.01 -35.94 -14.85
N CYS A 536 -20.32 -35.49 -16.07
CA CYS A 536 -20.72 -36.41 -17.13
C CYS A 536 -19.52 -37.29 -17.48
N LEU A 537 -19.62 -38.57 -17.12
CA LEU A 537 -18.82 -39.65 -17.68
C LEU A 537 -19.25 -39.89 -19.12
N SER A 538 -18.32 -39.79 -20.06
CA SER A 538 -18.27 -40.74 -21.18
C SER A 538 -16.83 -41.23 -21.30
N SER A 539 -16.68 -42.49 -20.91
CA SER A 539 -15.48 -43.31 -20.96
C SER A 539 -15.21 -43.82 -22.37
N LYS A 540 -13.94 -43.81 -22.79
CA LYS A 540 -13.24 -44.88 -23.53
C LYS A 540 -11.75 -44.51 -23.54
N LYS A 541 -10.98 -45.01 -22.55
CA LYS A 541 -10.15 -46.23 -22.53
C LYS A 541 -8.93 -46.20 -23.49
N CYS A 542 -7.81 -46.62 -22.88
CA CYS A 542 -6.52 -47.10 -23.42
C CYS A 542 -5.37 -46.07 -23.34
N SER A 543 -4.48 -46.07 -22.32
CA SER A 543 -3.49 -47.05 -21.81
C SER A 543 -2.13 -47.00 -22.53
N ASN A 544 -1.07 -46.80 -21.72
CA ASN A 544 0.37 -47.09 -21.94
C ASN A 544 1.10 -46.15 -22.94
N SER A 545 2.37 -45.74 -22.80
CA SER A 545 3.50 -46.14 -21.94
C SER A 545 4.66 -45.12 -22.07
N LYS A 546 5.42 -44.93 -20.98
CA LYS A 546 6.90 -44.77 -20.82
C LYS A 546 7.78 -44.08 -21.89
N LYS A 547 8.70 -43.23 -21.34
CA LYS A 547 10.12 -42.97 -21.73
C LYS A 547 10.34 -42.29 -23.09
N ASP A 548 11.47 -41.73 -23.48
CA ASP A 548 12.68 -41.09 -22.92
C ASP A 548 13.16 -40.15 -24.07
N SER A 549 13.67 -38.96 -23.76
CA SER A 549 14.99 -38.43 -24.17
C SER A 549 15.22 -38.00 -25.65
N ASP A 550 16.05 -36.95 -25.77
CA ASP A 550 16.95 -36.62 -26.90
C ASP A 550 16.50 -35.78 -28.12
N PHE A 551 16.92 -34.52 -28.03
CA PHE A 551 17.66 -33.72 -29.02
C PHE A 551 18.26 -34.45 -30.25
N LYS A 552 17.82 -34.10 -31.46
CA LYS A 552 18.56 -33.30 -32.50
C LYS A 552 17.99 -33.52 -33.92
N ASN A 553 17.92 -32.40 -34.65
CA ASN A 553 18.11 -32.19 -36.09
C ASN A 553 17.68 -33.28 -37.10
N ASN A 554 16.74 -32.96 -38.00
CA ASN A 554 17.15 -32.51 -39.34
C ASN A 554 15.99 -32.02 -40.22
N SER A 555 16.41 -31.18 -41.15
CA SER A 555 15.76 -30.48 -42.24
C SER A 555 14.95 -31.32 -43.24
N ASN A 556 14.07 -30.60 -43.94
CA ASN A 556 13.39 -30.89 -45.21
C ASN A 556 12.05 -31.62 -45.15
N PHE A 557 10.96 -30.83 -45.23
CA PHE A 557 9.85 -31.19 -46.11
C PHE A 557 9.33 -29.96 -46.85
N LYS A 558 9.35 -30.07 -48.18
CA LYS A 558 8.83 -29.13 -49.16
C LYS A 558 7.32 -28.95 -49.00
N LYS A 559 6.91 -27.73 -49.38
CA LYS A 559 5.56 -27.25 -49.69
C LYS A 559 4.57 -28.36 -50.07
N ASN A 560 3.50 -28.47 -49.28
CA ASN A 560 2.16 -28.68 -49.81
C ASN A 560 1.24 -27.59 -49.27
N SER A 561 0.78 -26.76 -50.19
CA SER A 561 -0.19 -25.69 -50.01
C SER A 561 -1.56 -26.28 -49.72
N ASN A 562 -2.01 -26.15 -48.48
CA ASN A 562 -3.42 -26.00 -48.16
C ASN A 562 -3.54 -24.88 -47.12
N SER A 563 -3.92 -23.70 -47.59
CA SER A 563 -4.11 -22.49 -46.79
C SER A 563 -5.33 -22.66 -45.88
N ILE A 564 -5.15 -23.32 -44.76
CA ILE A 564 -6.02 -23.13 -43.59
C ILE A 564 -5.75 -21.70 -43.13
N VAL A 565 -6.62 -20.76 -43.53
CA VAL A 565 -6.59 -19.38 -43.04
C VAL A 565 -6.73 -19.45 -41.52
N LYS A 566 -5.61 -19.35 -40.78
CA LYS A 566 -5.62 -19.21 -39.33
C LYS A 566 -6.44 -17.96 -39.02
N LYS A 567 -7.67 -18.15 -38.55
CA LYS A 567 -8.61 -17.08 -38.21
C LYS A 567 -7.93 -16.17 -37.17
N LYS A 568 -7.56 -14.96 -37.57
CA LYS A 568 -6.83 -14.01 -36.70
C LYS A 568 -7.71 -13.67 -35.50
N ILE A 569 -7.12 -13.66 -34.30
CA ILE A 569 -7.85 -13.35 -33.06
C ILE A 569 -8.11 -11.85 -33.03
N PRO A 570 -9.38 -11.40 -32.97
CA PRO A 570 -9.71 -9.98 -32.98
C PRO A 570 -9.46 -9.37 -31.61
N ILE A 571 -8.79 -8.23 -31.54
CA ILE A 571 -8.47 -7.52 -30.31
C ILE A 571 -8.67 -6.00 -30.45
N ALA A 572 -8.89 -5.32 -29.32
CA ALA A 572 -8.73 -3.88 -29.22
C ALA A 572 -7.35 -3.52 -28.65
N ALA A 573 -6.87 -2.30 -28.87
CA ALA A 573 -5.65 -1.81 -28.23
C ALA A 573 -5.89 -0.45 -27.55
N LEU A 574 -5.36 -0.28 -26.34
CA LEU A 574 -5.40 0.99 -25.62
C LEU A 574 -4.36 1.95 -26.19
N LEU A 575 -4.77 3.19 -26.50
CA LEU A 575 -3.95 4.20 -27.15
C LEU A 575 -3.69 5.38 -26.21
N SER A 576 -2.41 5.70 -25.96
CA SER A 576 -1.94 6.87 -25.18
C SER A 576 -1.22 7.91 -26.05
N THR A 577 -1.11 7.66 -27.35
CA THR A 577 -0.25 8.36 -28.33
C THR A 577 1.26 8.21 -28.17
N GLY A 578 1.71 7.69 -27.03
CA GLY A 578 3.10 7.45 -26.72
C GLY A 578 3.68 6.14 -27.26
N LYS A 579 5.01 6.03 -27.11
CA LYS A 579 5.86 4.96 -27.64
C LYS A 579 5.37 3.55 -27.28
N ASP A 580 4.94 3.34 -26.04
CA ASP A 580 4.64 2.01 -25.49
C ASP A 580 3.35 1.44 -26.07
N SER A 581 2.31 2.27 -26.18
CA SER A 581 1.04 1.86 -26.79
C SER A 581 1.18 1.50 -28.27
N ILE A 582 1.91 2.31 -29.05
CA ILE A 582 2.12 2.06 -30.49
C ILE A 582 3.03 0.84 -30.71
N TYR A 583 4.05 0.65 -29.88
CA TYR A 583 4.92 -0.51 -30.00
C TYR A 583 4.21 -1.82 -29.57
N ALA A 584 3.34 -1.77 -28.55
CA ALA A 584 2.50 -2.92 -28.21
C ALA A 584 1.57 -3.32 -29.36
N ILE A 585 0.96 -2.35 -30.05
CA ILE A 585 0.17 -2.60 -31.28
C ILE A 585 1.03 -3.26 -32.36
N HIS A 586 2.28 -2.82 -32.54
CA HIS A 586 3.24 -3.46 -33.45
C HIS A 586 3.44 -4.93 -33.16
N LEU A 587 3.76 -5.26 -31.90
CA LEU A 587 4.02 -6.64 -31.50
C LEU A 587 2.81 -7.53 -31.72
N MET A 588 1.61 -7.05 -31.37
CA MET A 588 0.39 -7.82 -31.58
C MET A 588 0.09 -8.06 -33.06
N LYS A 589 0.22 -7.04 -33.93
CA LYS A 589 0.06 -7.22 -35.38
C LYS A 589 1.09 -8.19 -35.95
N LYS A 590 2.36 -8.10 -35.51
CA LYS A 590 3.44 -9.01 -35.92
C LYS A 590 3.21 -10.46 -35.47
N GLN A 591 2.56 -10.66 -34.32
CA GLN A 591 2.15 -11.97 -33.81
C GLN A 591 0.87 -12.51 -34.48
N GLY A 592 0.31 -11.80 -35.47
CA GLY A 592 -0.83 -12.26 -36.26
C GLY A 592 -2.21 -11.93 -35.67
N PHE A 593 -2.28 -11.08 -34.64
CA PHE A 593 -3.57 -10.61 -34.11
C PHE A 593 -4.24 -9.59 -35.04
N ASP A 594 -5.57 -9.60 -35.05
CA ASP A 594 -6.40 -8.64 -35.79
C ASP A 594 -6.80 -7.48 -34.86
N VAL A 595 -6.03 -6.38 -34.89
CA VAL A 595 -6.32 -5.19 -34.09
C VAL A 595 -7.44 -4.38 -34.76
N ARG A 596 -8.69 -4.57 -34.31
CA ARG A 596 -9.89 -4.03 -34.96
C ARG A 596 -10.22 -2.60 -34.59
N CYS A 597 -9.93 -2.20 -33.35
CA CYS A 597 -10.17 -0.86 -32.88
C CYS A 597 -9.11 -0.42 -31.86
N LEU A 598 -8.90 0.89 -31.81
CA LEU A 598 -8.14 1.57 -30.77
C LEU A 598 -9.12 2.17 -29.76
N ILE A 599 -8.76 2.17 -28.49
CA ILE A 599 -9.55 2.80 -27.43
C ILE A 599 -8.69 3.92 -26.84
N ALA A 600 -9.19 5.15 -26.85
CA ALA A 600 -8.56 6.30 -26.19
C ALA A 600 -9.59 7.05 -25.34
N ILE A 601 -9.15 7.54 -24.18
CA ILE A 601 -9.98 8.29 -23.23
C ILE A 601 -9.75 9.79 -23.46
N ASN A 602 -10.83 10.57 -23.47
CA ASN A 602 -10.87 11.99 -23.78
C ASN A 602 -11.53 12.79 -22.64
N PRO A 603 -10.80 13.51 -21.78
CA PRO A 603 -11.41 14.34 -20.75
C PRO A 603 -12.10 15.59 -21.32
N ILE A 604 -13.29 15.90 -20.79
CA ILE A 604 -14.17 17.02 -21.18
C ILE A 604 -13.65 18.36 -20.62
N ASN A 605 -12.88 18.34 -19.53
CA ASN A 605 -12.37 19.57 -18.91
C ASN A 605 -11.01 19.98 -19.51
N LYS A 606 -10.87 21.23 -19.97
CA LYS A 606 -9.62 21.78 -20.52
C LYS A 606 -8.52 21.96 -19.46
N ASP A 607 -8.89 21.94 -18.17
CA ASP A 607 -7.98 21.93 -17.01
C ASP A 607 -7.98 20.57 -16.28
N SER A 608 -8.14 19.47 -17.01
CA SER A 608 -7.80 18.14 -16.49
C SER A 608 -6.27 18.02 -16.41
N PHE A 609 -5.75 17.77 -15.21
CA PHE A 609 -4.31 17.63 -14.90
C PHE A 609 -3.57 16.52 -15.70
N MET A 610 -4.25 15.82 -16.62
CA MET A 610 -3.66 14.77 -17.45
C MET A 610 -3.76 14.98 -18.97
N PHE A 611 -4.65 15.83 -19.52
CA PHE A 611 -4.73 16.04 -20.99
C PHE A 611 -5.29 17.41 -21.39
N HIS A 612 -4.48 18.23 -22.08
CA HIS A 612 -4.94 19.38 -22.86
C HIS A 612 -5.43 18.94 -24.27
N SER A 613 -6.23 19.79 -24.93
CA SER A 613 -6.92 19.55 -26.21
C SER A 613 -6.11 18.99 -27.41
N PRO A 614 -4.77 19.11 -27.53
CA PRO A 614 -4.04 18.56 -28.69
C PRO A 614 -3.97 17.03 -28.75
N THR A 615 -4.05 16.31 -27.63
CA THR A 615 -3.80 14.85 -27.60
C THR A 615 -4.84 14.04 -28.37
N ILE A 616 -6.09 14.51 -28.41
CA ILE A 616 -7.20 13.83 -29.10
C ILE A 616 -7.06 13.93 -30.62
N GLU A 617 -6.68 15.11 -31.12
CA GLU A 617 -6.44 15.32 -32.54
C GLU A 617 -5.30 14.43 -33.02
N ILE A 618 -4.22 14.36 -32.24
CA ILE A 618 -3.10 13.47 -32.54
C ILE A 618 -3.51 11.99 -32.48
N ALA A 619 -4.32 11.57 -31.50
CA ALA A 619 -4.85 10.21 -31.44
C ALA A 619 -5.68 9.87 -32.69
N LYS A 620 -6.49 10.80 -33.19
CA LYS A 620 -7.23 10.65 -34.47
C LYS A 620 -6.29 10.51 -35.66
N LEU A 621 -5.23 11.32 -35.74
CA LEU A 621 -4.24 11.23 -36.81
C LEU A 621 -3.47 9.90 -36.75
N GLN A 622 -3.07 9.44 -35.57
CA GLN A 622 -2.41 8.14 -35.41
C GLN A 622 -3.32 6.96 -35.78
N ALA A 623 -4.61 7.04 -35.44
CA ALA A 623 -5.59 6.03 -35.85
C ALA A 623 -5.75 5.96 -37.37
N LYS A 624 -5.85 7.13 -38.03
CA LYS A 624 -5.85 7.24 -39.50
C LYS A 624 -4.56 6.68 -40.12
N ALA A 625 -3.40 7.07 -39.58
CA ALA A 625 -2.10 6.56 -40.02
C ALA A 625 -1.98 5.04 -39.87
N LEU A 626 -2.53 4.46 -38.79
CA LEU A 626 -2.56 3.01 -38.56
C LEU A 626 -3.59 2.27 -39.44
N GLY A 627 -4.57 3.00 -40.00
CA GLY A 627 -5.72 2.44 -40.68
C GLY A 627 -6.63 1.62 -39.76
N ILE A 628 -6.75 2.01 -38.47
CA ILE A 628 -7.56 1.30 -37.47
C ILE A 628 -8.60 2.28 -36.91
N LYS A 629 -9.83 1.80 -36.70
CA LYS A 629 -10.92 2.62 -36.14
C LYS A 629 -10.59 3.04 -34.71
N LEU A 630 -10.88 4.29 -34.35
CA LEU A 630 -10.68 4.83 -33.01
C LEU A 630 -12.02 4.98 -32.29
N LEU A 631 -12.12 4.37 -31.11
CA LEU A 631 -13.20 4.57 -30.16
C LEU A 631 -12.74 5.60 -29.12
N LEU A 632 -13.33 6.78 -29.16
CA LEU A 632 -13.09 7.85 -28.21
C LEU A 632 -14.12 7.79 -27.08
N ILE A 633 -13.66 7.63 -25.85
CA ILE A 633 -14.52 7.63 -24.66
C ILE A 633 -14.39 8.98 -23.97
N GLN A 634 -15.50 9.71 -23.86
CA GLN A 634 -15.51 10.99 -23.13
C GLN A 634 -15.41 10.74 -21.62
N SER A 635 -14.60 11.55 -20.94
CA SER A 635 -14.29 11.47 -19.51
C SER A 635 -14.55 12.81 -18.83
N LYS A 636 -14.89 12.83 -17.54
CA LYS A 636 -14.96 14.10 -16.78
C LYS A 636 -13.61 14.53 -16.18
N GLY A 637 -12.56 13.72 -16.33
CA GLY A 637 -11.21 14.01 -15.81
C GLY A 637 -11.07 13.86 -14.29
N GLU A 638 -11.94 13.08 -13.66
CA GLU A 638 -11.90 12.81 -12.21
C GLU A 638 -11.12 11.52 -11.90
N LYS A 639 -10.08 11.63 -11.05
CA LYS A 639 -9.28 10.49 -10.60
C LYS A 639 -10.19 9.45 -9.91
N GLU A 640 -10.04 8.17 -10.26
CA GLU A 640 -10.89 7.00 -9.92
C GLU A 640 -12.10 6.71 -10.85
N LYS A 641 -12.59 7.65 -11.67
CA LYS A 641 -13.63 7.36 -12.70
C LYS A 641 -13.07 6.85 -14.04
N GLU A 642 -11.78 7.03 -14.29
CA GLU A 642 -11.10 6.59 -15.52
C GLU A 642 -11.22 5.07 -15.76
N LEU A 643 -11.32 4.27 -14.68
CA LEU A 643 -11.50 2.83 -14.78
C LEU A 643 -12.90 2.44 -15.23
N GLU A 644 -13.93 3.15 -14.78
CA GLU A 644 -15.31 2.95 -15.24
C GLU A 644 -15.46 3.36 -16.70
N GLU A 645 -14.76 4.43 -17.11
CA GLU A 645 -14.74 4.91 -18.48
C GLU A 645 -13.98 3.93 -19.40
N LEU A 646 -12.85 3.39 -18.94
CA LEU A 646 -12.15 2.31 -19.62
C LEU A 646 -12.99 1.03 -19.72
N ASP A 647 -13.72 0.68 -18.67
CA ASP A 647 -14.66 -0.44 -18.63
C ASP A 647 -15.75 -0.30 -19.71
N ARG A 648 -16.36 0.89 -19.81
CA ARG A 648 -17.30 1.23 -20.89
C ARG A 648 -16.65 1.15 -22.27
N GLY A 649 -15.43 1.66 -22.42
CA GLY A 649 -14.70 1.59 -23.69
C GLY A 649 -14.43 0.17 -24.15
N ILE A 650 -14.03 -0.71 -23.23
CA ILE A 650 -13.79 -2.13 -23.52
C ILE A 650 -15.11 -2.87 -23.81
N MET A 651 -16.19 -2.54 -23.10
CA MET A 651 -17.53 -3.06 -23.36
C MET A 651 -18.00 -2.70 -24.78
N LEU A 652 -17.98 -1.41 -25.13
CA LEU A 652 -18.35 -0.93 -26.47
C LEU A 652 -17.46 -1.54 -27.56
N ALA A 653 -16.15 -1.67 -27.29
CA ALA A 653 -15.26 -2.32 -28.24
C ALA A 653 -15.64 -3.79 -28.50
N LYS A 654 -16.08 -4.51 -27.47
CA LYS A 654 -16.59 -5.88 -27.59
C LYS A 654 -17.88 -5.95 -28.39
N GLU A 655 -18.84 -5.07 -28.12
CA GLU A 655 -20.14 -5.06 -28.81
C GLU A 655 -20.01 -4.63 -30.27
N MET A 656 -19.28 -3.55 -30.54
CA MET A 656 -19.19 -2.95 -31.87
C MET A 656 -18.19 -3.67 -32.80
N PHE A 657 -17.12 -4.26 -32.25
CA PHE A 657 -16.03 -4.84 -33.04
C PHE A 657 -15.81 -6.34 -32.80
N GLY A 658 -16.58 -6.98 -31.91
CA GLY A 658 -16.52 -8.41 -31.67
C GLY A 658 -15.16 -8.92 -31.18
N ILE A 659 -14.44 -8.08 -30.40
CA ILE A 659 -13.11 -8.42 -29.91
C ILE A 659 -13.13 -9.61 -28.95
N LYS A 660 -12.02 -10.34 -28.89
CA LYS A 660 -11.74 -11.46 -27.98
C LYS A 660 -10.62 -11.15 -26.99
N GLY A 661 -10.03 -9.96 -27.09
CA GLY A 661 -9.02 -9.50 -26.15
C GLY A 661 -8.69 -8.02 -26.28
N VAL A 662 -7.90 -7.53 -25.32
CA VAL A 662 -7.46 -6.14 -25.25
C VAL A 662 -5.94 -6.12 -25.07
N CYS A 663 -5.25 -5.27 -25.83
CA CYS A 663 -3.82 -5.03 -25.73
C CYS A 663 -3.53 -3.72 -24.99
N SER A 664 -2.55 -3.73 -24.08
CA SER A 664 -2.01 -2.50 -23.47
C SER A 664 -0.49 -2.42 -23.56
N GLY A 665 0.03 -1.19 -23.55
CA GLY A 665 1.46 -0.89 -23.55
C GLY A 665 2.11 -0.89 -22.17
N ALA A 666 1.50 -1.50 -21.14
CA ALA A 666 2.06 -1.48 -19.79
C ALA A 666 3.37 -2.28 -19.73
N ILE A 667 4.46 -1.64 -19.29
CA ILE A 667 5.80 -2.26 -19.25
C ILE A 667 6.16 -2.74 -17.84
N LEU A 668 6.11 -1.89 -16.81
CA LEU A 668 6.51 -2.30 -15.44
C LEU A 668 5.36 -2.31 -14.41
N SER A 669 4.28 -1.56 -14.65
CA SER A 669 3.21 -1.39 -13.67
C SER A 669 2.32 -2.63 -13.56
N ASN A 670 2.54 -3.43 -12.50
CA ASN A 670 1.62 -4.52 -12.11
C ASN A 670 0.22 -3.97 -11.82
N TYR A 671 0.14 -2.78 -11.21
CA TYR A 671 -1.11 -2.09 -10.90
C TYR A 671 -1.97 -1.79 -12.14
N GLN A 672 -1.38 -1.22 -13.20
CA GLN A 672 -2.10 -0.94 -14.45
C GLN A 672 -2.51 -2.23 -15.17
N LYS A 673 -1.62 -3.23 -15.19
CA LYS A 673 -1.89 -4.53 -15.81
C LYS A 673 -3.06 -5.24 -15.13
N GLU A 674 -3.02 -5.38 -13.80
CA GLU A 674 -4.06 -6.07 -13.03
C GLU A 674 -5.43 -5.42 -13.20
N ARG A 675 -5.51 -4.09 -13.20
CA ARG A 675 -6.77 -3.35 -13.43
C ARG A 675 -7.37 -3.61 -14.82
N ILE A 676 -6.56 -3.60 -15.87
CA ILE A 676 -7.03 -3.91 -17.24
C ILE A 676 -7.41 -5.39 -17.34
N GLU A 677 -6.67 -6.29 -16.71
CA GLU A 677 -7.01 -7.72 -16.63
C GLU A 677 -8.36 -7.95 -15.97
N LEU A 678 -8.69 -7.22 -14.91
CA LEU A 678 -9.97 -7.30 -14.21
C LEU A 678 -11.14 -6.90 -15.12
N ILE A 679 -11.01 -5.77 -15.83
CA ILE A 679 -12.01 -5.32 -16.81
C ILE A 679 -12.16 -6.35 -17.94
N CYS A 680 -11.04 -6.87 -18.45
CA CYS A 680 -11.08 -7.90 -19.49
C CYS A 680 -11.77 -9.18 -19.01
N LYS A 681 -11.50 -9.63 -17.78
CA LYS A 681 -12.14 -10.80 -17.16
C LYS A 681 -13.65 -10.62 -17.04
N LYS A 682 -14.13 -9.44 -16.64
CA LYS A 682 -15.57 -9.11 -16.58
C LYS A 682 -16.28 -9.41 -17.91
N TYR A 683 -15.65 -9.07 -19.03
CA TYR A 683 -16.22 -9.27 -20.37
C TYR A 683 -15.77 -10.57 -21.06
N ARG A 684 -15.11 -11.50 -20.36
CA ARG A 684 -14.54 -12.74 -20.95
C ARG A 684 -13.57 -12.46 -22.11
N LEU A 685 -12.81 -11.38 -22.01
CA LEU A 685 -11.76 -10.98 -22.94
C LEU A 685 -10.39 -11.38 -22.36
N LYS A 686 -9.44 -11.72 -23.22
CA LYS A 686 -8.05 -11.93 -22.81
C LYS A 686 -7.28 -10.62 -22.84
N HIS A 687 -6.57 -10.29 -21.77
CA HIS A 687 -5.63 -9.17 -21.75
C HIS A 687 -4.27 -9.60 -22.32
N TYR A 688 -3.67 -8.73 -23.13
CA TYR A 688 -2.34 -8.90 -23.70
C TYR A 688 -1.47 -7.70 -23.34
N ALA A 689 -0.40 -7.94 -22.58
CA ALA A 689 0.60 -6.92 -22.22
C ALA A 689 1.97 -7.36 -22.76
N PRO A 690 2.26 -7.18 -24.06
CA PRO A 690 3.45 -7.75 -24.71
C PRO A 690 4.77 -7.11 -24.27
N LEU A 691 4.72 -5.97 -23.59
CA LEU A 691 5.90 -5.26 -23.07
C LEU A 691 6.11 -5.48 -21.58
N TRP A 692 5.25 -6.25 -20.90
CA TRP A 692 5.34 -6.42 -19.46
C TRP A 692 6.66 -7.10 -19.06
N GLN A 693 7.37 -6.50 -18.11
CA GLN A 693 8.70 -6.86 -17.63
C GLN A 693 9.80 -6.87 -18.71
N ALA A 694 9.59 -6.14 -19.82
CA ALA A 694 10.65 -5.97 -20.82
C ALA A 694 11.84 -5.19 -20.26
N ASP A 695 13.04 -5.51 -20.75
CA ASP A 695 14.24 -4.73 -20.47
C ASP A 695 14.16 -3.36 -21.16
N GLN A 696 14.22 -2.28 -20.37
CA GLN A 696 13.94 -0.91 -20.82
C GLN A 696 14.97 -0.40 -21.84
N GLU A 697 16.24 -0.73 -21.63
CA GLU A 697 17.32 -0.31 -22.51
C GLU A 697 17.22 -1.02 -23.86
N LYS A 698 17.04 -2.34 -23.84
CA LYS A 698 16.85 -3.16 -25.05
C LYS A 698 15.60 -2.75 -25.80
N TYR A 699 14.54 -2.41 -25.08
CA TYR A 699 13.30 -1.90 -25.65
C TYR A 699 13.51 -0.60 -26.43
N LEU A 700 14.11 0.44 -25.83
CA LEU A 700 14.37 1.70 -26.53
C LEU A 700 15.36 1.54 -27.69
N LYS A 701 16.42 0.75 -27.53
CA LYS A 701 17.34 0.42 -28.63
C LYS A 701 16.61 -0.25 -29.80
N THR A 702 15.63 -1.11 -29.51
CA THR A 702 14.81 -1.78 -30.53
C THR A 702 13.88 -0.81 -31.25
N ILE A 703 13.27 0.14 -30.52
CA ILE A 703 12.48 1.21 -31.10
C ILE A 703 13.31 2.04 -32.09
N VAL A 704 14.52 2.46 -31.69
CA VAL A 704 15.41 3.24 -32.54
C VAL A 704 15.85 2.43 -33.76
N LYS A 705 16.21 1.15 -33.57
CA LYS A 705 16.57 0.23 -34.66
C LYS A 705 15.45 0.07 -35.68
N ASN A 706 14.20 0.03 -35.22
CA ASN A 706 13.02 -0.07 -36.07
C ASN A 706 12.58 1.28 -36.69
N LYS A 707 13.44 2.31 -36.67
CA LYS A 707 13.23 3.61 -37.32
C LYS A 707 11.95 4.34 -36.89
N TYR A 708 11.56 4.19 -35.63
CA TYR A 708 10.46 4.98 -35.06
C TYR A 708 10.86 6.47 -34.99
N ASN A 709 9.94 7.36 -35.32
CA ASN A 709 10.08 8.79 -35.09
C ASN A 709 9.28 9.20 -33.86
N ILE A 710 9.98 9.34 -32.73
CA ILE A 710 9.38 9.64 -31.43
C ILE A 710 10.05 10.87 -30.87
N ILE A 711 9.25 11.81 -30.36
CA ILE A 711 9.73 12.99 -29.66
C ILE A 711 9.33 12.94 -28.18
N ILE A 712 10.13 13.59 -27.34
CA ILE A 712 9.80 13.83 -25.93
C ILE A 712 8.88 15.05 -25.85
N THR A 713 7.72 14.90 -25.24
CA THR A 713 6.68 15.93 -25.20
C THR A 713 6.52 16.56 -23.83
N LYS A 714 6.92 15.87 -22.78
CA LYS A 714 6.87 16.36 -21.40
C LYS A 714 8.08 15.84 -20.64
N ILE A 715 8.56 16.63 -19.70
CA ILE A 715 9.60 16.27 -18.73
C ILE A 715 9.10 16.63 -17.34
N ALA A 716 9.40 15.79 -16.36
CA ALA A 716 8.97 15.97 -14.97
C ALA A 716 9.97 15.39 -13.95
N CYS A 717 11.26 15.30 -14.33
CA CYS A 717 12.28 14.68 -13.48
C CYS A 717 13.63 15.40 -13.58
N MET A 718 14.31 15.49 -12.45
CA MET A 718 15.64 16.10 -12.35
C MET A 718 16.65 15.39 -13.28
N GLY A 719 17.34 16.18 -14.08
CA GLY A 719 18.28 15.71 -15.11
C GLY A 719 17.74 15.83 -16.54
N LEU A 720 16.44 16.08 -16.69
CA LEU A 720 15.80 16.41 -17.96
C LEU A 720 15.42 17.89 -17.94
N ASP A 721 16.16 18.72 -18.66
CA ASP A 721 15.92 20.17 -18.82
C ASP A 721 15.11 20.48 -20.11
N GLU A 722 14.77 21.76 -20.33
CA GLU A 722 14.01 22.22 -21.50
C GLU A 722 14.61 21.77 -22.86
N LYS A 723 15.92 21.49 -22.91
CA LYS A 723 16.57 20.99 -24.12
C LYS A 723 16.05 19.62 -24.52
N TRP A 724 15.46 18.85 -23.60
CA TRP A 724 14.86 17.55 -23.89
C TRP A 724 13.51 17.65 -24.59
N LEU A 725 12.77 18.73 -24.39
CA LEU A 725 11.47 18.94 -25.05
C LEU A 725 11.63 19.04 -26.56
N GLY A 726 10.88 18.21 -27.29
CA GLY A 726 10.93 18.07 -28.73
C GLY A 726 12.11 17.24 -29.26
N LYS A 727 13.03 16.76 -28.40
CA LYS A 727 14.13 15.90 -28.87
C LYS A 727 13.60 14.56 -29.38
N LYS A 728 14.14 14.14 -30.52
CA LYS A 728 13.86 12.83 -31.10
C LYS A 728 14.63 11.74 -30.35
N ILE A 729 13.97 10.64 -30.00
CA ILE A 729 14.62 9.47 -29.43
C ILE A 729 15.52 8.82 -30.49
N SER A 730 16.83 9.05 -30.36
CA SER A 730 17.89 8.53 -31.22
C SER A 730 18.89 7.71 -30.41
N ASN A 731 19.87 7.07 -31.07
CA ASN A 731 20.92 6.33 -30.36
C ASN A 731 21.74 7.22 -29.40
N SER A 732 21.93 8.51 -29.71
CA SER A 732 22.61 9.45 -28.81
C SER A 732 21.74 9.76 -27.60
N VAL A 733 20.47 10.08 -27.81
CA VAL A 733 19.51 10.36 -26.73
C VAL A 733 19.35 9.16 -25.81
N VAL A 734 19.29 7.93 -26.34
CA VAL A 734 19.26 6.70 -25.52
C VAL A 734 20.53 6.56 -24.67
N LYS A 735 21.72 6.84 -25.23
CA LYS A 735 22.97 6.83 -24.44
C LYS A 735 22.93 7.88 -23.32
N ASP A 736 22.39 9.06 -23.59
CA ASP A 736 22.28 10.13 -22.60
C ASP A 736 21.26 9.77 -21.50
N LEU A 737 20.15 9.12 -21.83
CA LEU A 737 19.19 8.59 -20.84
C LEU A 737 19.83 7.49 -19.97
N ILE A 738 20.66 6.61 -20.53
CA ILE A 738 21.41 5.61 -19.75
C ILE A 738 22.40 6.28 -18.79
N LYS A 739 23.08 7.35 -19.22
CA LYS A 739 23.96 8.14 -18.34
C LYS A 739 23.17 8.82 -17.22
N LEU A 740 22.03 9.41 -17.53
CA LEU A 740 21.13 10.01 -16.53
C LEU A 740 20.57 8.98 -15.56
N ASN A 741 20.21 7.79 -16.03
CA ASN A 741 19.81 6.69 -15.16
C ASN A 741 20.89 6.36 -14.11
N LYS A 742 22.16 6.26 -14.54
CA LYS A 742 23.29 6.03 -13.62
C LYS A 742 23.55 7.20 -12.66
N LYS A 743 23.32 8.44 -13.10
CA LYS A 743 23.64 9.66 -12.34
C LYS A 743 22.56 10.07 -11.35
N CYS A 744 21.29 10.06 -11.76
CA CYS A 744 20.16 10.56 -10.98
C CYS A 744 18.96 9.60 -10.92
N GLY A 745 19.07 8.39 -11.47
CA GLY A 745 18.06 7.35 -11.33
C GLY A 745 16.86 7.48 -12.27
N VAL A 746 16.91 8.38 -13.27
CA VAL A 746 15.87 8.53 -14.30
C VAL A 746 15.61 7.19 -14.98
N ASN A 747 14.36 6.72 -15.05
CA ASN A 747 14.05 5.52 -15.81
C ASN A 747 14.40 5.72 -17.28
N VAL A 748 15.20 4.80 -17.85
CA VAL A 748 15.70 4.91 -19.23
C VAL A 748 14.56 4.98 -20.24
N ALA A 749 13.41 4.33 -19.98
CA ALA A 749 12.22 4.37 -20.82
C ALA A 749 11.14 5.35 -20.32
N GLY A 750 11.37 6.10 -19.24
CA GLY A 750 10.41 7.07 -18.71
C GLY A 750 9.19 6.48 -18.02
N GLU A 751 9.26 5.22 -17.58
CA GLU A 751 8.14 4.50 -16.95
C GLU A 751 7.71 5.06 -15.57
N GLY A 752 8.58 5.84 -14.91
CA GLY A 752 8.28 6.52 -13.65
C GLY A 752 7.55 7.85 -13.84
N GLY A 753 7.20 8.21 -15.09
CA GLY A 753 6.61 9.50 -15.43
C GLY A 753 7.66 10.61 -15.60
N GLU A 754 8.94 10.25 -15.72
CA GLU A 754 10.03 11.22 -15.85
C GLU A 754 9.94 12.03 -17.15
N TYR A 755 9.43 11.41 -18.21
CA TYR A 755 9.10 12.08 -19.46
C TYR A 755 7.99 11.37 -20.20
N GLU A 756 7.19 12.13 -20.95
CA GLU A 756 6.20 11.59 -21.88
C GLU A 756 6.69 11.69 -23.32
N THR A 757 6.09 10.88 -24.19
CA THR A 757 6.52 10.78 -25.60
C THR A 757 5.35 10.83 -26.54
N LEU A 758 5.63 11.28 -27.76
CA LEU A 758 4.70 11.23 -28.87
C LEU A 758 5.31 10.55 -30.08
N VAL A 759 4.59 9.58 -30.65
CA VAL A 759 4.99 8.88 -31.87
C VAL A 759 4.47 9.65 -33.09
N LEU A 760 5.39 10.21 -33.87
CA LEU A 760 5.11 10.92 -35.12
C LEU A 760 5.16 9.98 -36.33
N ASP A 761 5.99 8.95 -36.28
CA ASP A 761 6.07 7.92 -37.31
C ASP A 761 6.48 6.57 -36.72
N ALA A 762 5.93 5.50 -37.28
CA ALA A 762 6.28 4.12 -36.97
C ALA A 762 6.17 3.25 -38.24
N PRO A 763 6.87 2.11 -38.35
CA PRO A 763 6.78 1.23 -39.52
C PRO A 763 5.36 0.80 -39.92
N LEU A 764 4.44 0.72 -38.97
CA LEU A 764 3.04 0.36 -39.22
C LEU A 764 2.18 1.50 -39.77
N PHE A 765 2.66 2.74 -39.70
CA PHE A 765 1.91 3.90 -40.16
C PHE A 765 1.95 3.95 -41.68
N LYS A 766 0.82 4.23 -42.32
CA LYS A 766 0.72 4.50 -43.77
C LYS A 766 1.23 5.89 -44.12
N GLU A 767 1.07 6.84 -43.20
CA GLU A 767 1.46 8.24 -43.33
C GLU A 767 2.16 8.68 -42.04
N LYS A 768 3.08 9.64 -42.13
CA LYS A 768 3.73 10.22 -40.96
C LYS A 768 2.96 11.45 -40.48
N ILE A 769 3.08 11.78 -39.20
CA ILE A 769 2.46 12.96 -38.60
C ILE A 769 3.52 14.06 -38.53
N SER A 770 3.19 15.23 -39.05
CA SER A 770 3.97 16.46 -38.88
C SER A 770 3.30 17.34 -37.84
N VAL A 771 4.08 17.82 -36.87
CA VAL A 771 3.60 18.69 -35.79
C VAL A 771 4.43 19.97 -35.77
N LYS A 772 3.78 21.11 -35.51
CA LYS A 772 4.44 22.32 -35.02
C LYS A 772 4.07 22.48 -33.55
N PHE A 773 5.02 22.92 -32.74
CA PHE A 773 4.82 23.06 -31.31
C PHE A 773 5.65 24.21 -30.74
N ASN A 774 5.17 24.77 -29.63
CA ASN A 774 5.92 25.68 -28.78
C ASN A 774 6.40 24.92 -27.54
N LYS A 775 7.49 25.37 -26.92
CA LYS A 775 7.94 24.82 -25.64
C LYS A 775 7.38 25.68 -24.52
N LYS A 776 6.87 25.03 -23.49
CA LYS A 776 6.39 25.67 -22.27
C LYS A 776 7.15 25.06 -21.10
N SER A 777 8.08 25.83 -20.54
CA SER A 777 8.81 25.44 -19.34
C SER A 777 8.09 25.98 -18.11
N PHE A 778 7.82 25.11 -17.14
CA PHE A 778 7.21 25.48 -15.86
C PHE A 778 8.25 25.61 -14.74
N SER A 779 9.41 24.95 -14.90
CA SER A 779 10.60 25.03 -14.06
C SER A 779 11.79 24.40 -14.78
N ASP A 780 12.99 24.44 -14.21
CA ASP A 780 14.21 23.90 -14.82
C ASP A 780 14.14 22.42 -15.24
N PHE A 781 13.26 21.62 -14.63
CA PHE A 781 13.11 20.18 -14.90
C PHE A 781 11.65 19.74 -15.16
N CYS A 782 10.74 20.70 -15.32
CA CYS A 782 9.36 20.45 -15.64
C CYS A 782 8.93 21.34 -16.79
N GLY A 783 8.43 20.74 -17.85
CA GLY A 783 8.01 21.45 -19.04
C GLY A 783 7.31 20.50 -19.99
N GLU A 784 6.60 21.07 -20.95
CA GLU A 784 5.89 20.34 -21.98
C GLU A 784 5.92 21.09 -23.30
N ILE A 785 5.63 20.37 -24.38
CA ILE A 785 5.38 21.00 -25.68
C ILE A 785 3.90 21.24 -25.86
N GLU A 786 3.56 22.43 -26.33
CA GLU A 786 2.22 22.78 -26.75
C GLU A 786 2.14 22.64 -28.27
N ILE A 787 1.40 21.65 -28.76
CA ILE A 787 1.24 21.42 -30.21
C ILE A 787 0.29 22.48 -30.76
N THR A 788 0.79 23.33 -31.66
CA THR A 788 0.05 24.43 -32.28
C THR A 788 -0.63 24.03 -33.59
N SER A 789 -0.09 23.02 -34.28
CA SER A 789 -0.74 22.42 -35.45
C SER A 789 -0.24 21.01 -35.71
N SER A 790 -1.07 20.17 -36.30
CA SER A 790 -0.71 18.80 -36.69
C SER A 790 -1.39 18.37 -37.99
N LYS A 791 -0.69 17.61 -38.83
CA LYS A 791 -1.23 17.05 -40.08
C LYS A 791 -0.58 15.73 -40.47
N LEU A 792 -1.31 14.91 -41.24
CA LEU A 792 -0.74 13.75 -41.90
C LEU A 792 0.04 14.18 -43.14
N VAL A 793 1.13 13.48 -43.41
CA VAL A 793 2.02 13.70 -44.55
C VAL A 793 2.43 12.34 -45.10
N HIS A 794 2.50 12.20 -46.42
CA HIS A 794 2.99 10.98 -47.04
C HIS A 794 4.43 10.64 -46.60
N LYS A 795 4.67 9.34 -46.43
CA LYS A 795 6.01 8.80 -46.24
C LYS A 795 6.74 8.88 -47.57
N LYS A 796 7.99 9.35 -47.54
CA LYS A 796 8.88 9.25 -48.69
C LYS A 796 9.45 7.85 -48.77
#